data_AF-A0A378KZL3-F1
#
_entry.id   AF-A0A378KZL3-F1
#
_cell.length_a   1.000
_cell.length_b   1.000
_cell.length_c   1.000
_cell.angle_alpha   90.00
_cell.angle_beta   90.00
_cell.angle_gamma   90.00
#
_symmetry.space_group_name_H-M   'P 1'
#
loop_
_entity.id
_entity.type
_entity.pdbx_description
1 polymer ?
#
loop_
_entity_poly.entity_id
_entity_poly.type
_entity_poly.pdbx_seq_one_letter_code
_entity_poly.pdbx_strand_id
1 'polypeptide(L)'
;MPLPAHSQLLGEVNTIISTGQITKKNQILSELKKQKYNRALQIACEHCKPENKIQLKLISAILRYSKQLSIDVNKKYLGDGMTPIGYAIFNNNFDLYYLLKNAGANPDIRVCGNQIPSQIFQNKLLKSTMKLNPLLDKESYNKICSLYADSTRLPTKESQAHGGENAKFDIYRIEFMILAISHLMNIYRNETMLETLSPGVSVFDREVFKLHCITQAREVLEKVCSTVHNLSGAFRNEYSKYLLPSSLTWVTLEQFGGLIKNDERKRAYFIPIGSVNDPDQVNDLTLHMPSIHRFIAEHADFELLVEEAIPYVVKNDLPSLKMLFEHLAAVMKTSSDHELVPFQLRTIKALTSHLKDNFTLVNLINLMNYSENEHVPLNQLSEKSYNLSLLTCSSGQENRYQKRFNLTTLAGQHAALRRLQLIGEQFTGKNFSSFLCKLDNTVDWQAFITLRDIITHQEEGDNKHKVDLLLSDVPRLKKIVGEELSYFWSRLLRLIELREKKMGLYTGDPELRWKSILDVYEHNPAPTPTVVKPAPVRRVSLEEEQQFMKALKDKKAPDDVLICCQGLFNGIDPIPDQKVQGQICFYLPKAKEDRVLNKLLKGIMKKAVSAGVLTKQERINQRALQTQAKSLIKNQFTGLDEIRKLAAQLAKAPCEQYVLNPLKRVNAAIDALLNIRRFLVELQFIYPELPWTTLEEWDKYHKINGHLSYVELMTKNHQYKDAIEYNVGQLLQHMDRVRELQVVVGNQYILERYPVLRVLRNFIEHGNPLKDNNGFLVENTVQGSQRQAFIAPFVIELIYKMLPELIRIKEKISPYEAHQSPLVSDSEHVIWTECLTRYSIFANGVLNSGQNAEVMDVPEPGLK
;
A
#
# COMPACT_ATOMS: atom_id res chain seq x y z
N MET A 1 14.84 19.39 -31.15
CA MET A 1 14.08 20.56 -30.66
C MET A 1 12.59 20.22 -30.70
N PRO A 2 11.81 20.44 -29.63
CA PRO A 2 10.37 20.24 -29.69
C PRO A 2 9.74 21.20 -30.72
N LEU A 3 8.75 20.72 -31.47
CA LEU A 3 8.01 21.53 -32.44
C LEU A 3 7.38 22.75 -31.74
N PRO A 4 7.26 23.93 -32.39
CA PRO A 4 6.56 25.08 -31.83
C PRO A 4 5.13 24.71 -31.39
N ALA A 5 4.65 25.26 -30.26
CA ALA A 5 3.33 24.97 -29.68
C ALA A 5 2.18 25.06 -30.71
N HIS A 6 2.26 26.03 -31.62
CA HIS A 6 1.31 26.19 -32.72
C HIS A 6 1.27 24.97 -33.67
N SER A 7 2.43 24.43 -34.04
CA SER A 7 2.54 23.27 -34.92
C SER A 7 2.03 22.00 -34.26
N GLN A 8 2.28 21.83 -32.95
CA GLN A 8 1.76 20.71 -32.16
C GLN A 8 0.23 20.75 -32.07
N LEU A 9 -0.34 21.92 -31.73
CA LEU A 9 -1.79 22.13 -31.72
C LEU A 9 -2.42 21.81 -33.08
N LEU A 10 -1.86 22.31 -34.17
CA LEU A 10 -2.38 22.03 -35.52
C LEU A 10 -2.33 20.53 -35.85
N GLY A 11 -1.24 19.84 -35.50
CA GLY A 11 -1.13 18.39 -35.67
C GLY A 11 -2.24 17.64 -34.96
N GLU A 12 -2.43 17.92 -33.66
CA GLU A 12 -3.43 17.29 -32.82
C GLU A 12 -4.88 17.60 -33.28
N VAL A 13 -5.16 18.86 -33.62
CA VAL A 13 -6.46 19.28 -34.15
C VAL A 13 -6.79 18.58 -35.46
N ASN A 14 -5.82 18.43 -36.37
CA ASN A 14 -6.02 17.71 -37.63
C ASN A 14 -6.36 16.23 -37.38
N THR A 15 -5.68 15.58 -36.43
CA THR A 15 -6.01 14.21 -36.01
C THR A 15 -7.44 14.14 -35.49
N ILE A 16 -7.85 15.03 -34.58
CA ILE A 16 -9.21 15.03 -34.02
C ILE A 16 -10.25 15.26 -35.12
N ILE A 17 -10.02 16.22 -36.02
CA ILE A 17 -10.92 16.52 -37.15
C ILE A 17 -11.07 15.33 -38.09
N SER A 18 -10.04 14.50 -38.24
CA SER A 18 -10.12 13.29 -39.07
C SER A 18 -10.95 12.15 -38.45
N THR A 19 -11.16 12.17 -37.13
CA THR A 19 -11.82 11.08 -36.38
C THR A 19 -13.35 11.21 -36.28
N GLY A 20 -13.95 12.35 -36.63
CA GLY A 20 -15.41 12.43 -36.77
C GLY A 20 -15.98 13.82 -37.05
N GLN A 21 -17.28 14.00 -36.81
CA GLN A 21 -18.01 15.20 -37.23
C GLN A 21 -17.83 16.37 -36.27
N ILE A 22 -17.32 17.49 -36.79
CA ILE A 22 -17.16 18.76 -36.06
C ILE A 22 -17.95 19.85 -36.80
N THR A 23 -18.79 20.56 -36.05
CA THR A 23 -19.57 21.67 -36.57
C THR A 23 -18.65 22.86 -36.84
N LYS A 24 -18.77 23.47 -38.03
CA LYS A 24 -17.90 24.57 -38.50
C LYS A 24 -16.39 24.22 -38.58
N LYS A 25 -16.03 22.94 -38.78
CA LYS A 25 -14.61 22.49 -38.83
C LYS A 25 -13.69 23.39 -39.68
N ASN A 26 -14.12 23.77 -40.88
CA ASN A 26 -13.32 24.54 -41.83
C ASN A 26 -13.06 25.97 -41.32
N GLN A 27 -14.03 26.56 -40.61
CA GLN A 27 -13.88 27.88 -40.03
C GLN A 27 -12.93 27.85 -38.84
N ILE A 28 -13.08 26.87 -37.94
CA ILE A 28 -12.20 26.69 -36.78
C ILE A 28 -10.74 26.49 -37.25
N LEU A 29 -10.52 25.59 -38.22
CA LEU A 29 -9.19 25.32 -38.75
C LEU A 29 -8.57 26.55 -39.45
N SER A 30 -9.39 27.32 -40.19
CA SER A 30 -8.94 28.56 -40.84
C SER A 30 -8.49 29.59 -39.81
N GLU A 31 -9.23 29.77 -38.73
CA GLU A 31 -8.88 30.71 -37.66
C GLU A 31 -7.62 30.26 -36.88
N LEU A 32 -7.47 28.94 -36.63
CA LEU A 32 -6.24 28.40 -36.03
C LEU A 32 -5.02 28.63 -36.92
N LYS A 33 -5.11 28.38 -38.23
CA LYS A 33 -4.03 28.65 -39.20
C LYS A 33 -3.66 30.14 -39.25
N LYS A 34 -4.63 31.03 -39.04
CA LYS A 34 -4.42 32.49 -38.94
C LYS A 34 -3.95 32.95 -37.55
N GLN A 35 -3.66 32.03 -36.63
CA GLN A 35 -3.29 32.31 -35.23
C GLN A 35 -4.35 33.10 -34.44
N LYS A 36 -5.61 33.05 -34.88
CA LYS A 36 -6.74 33.68 -34.19
C LYS A 36 -7.36 32.71 -33.18
N TYR A 37 -6.57 32.30 -32.18
CA TYR A 37 -6.93 31.23 -31.24
C TYR A 37 -8.21 31.50 -30.45
N ASN A 38 -8.42 32.72 -29.97
CA ASN A 38 -9.64 33.11 -29.25
C ASN A 38 -10.89 32.96 -30.14
N ARG A 39 -10.81 33.35 -31.42
CA ARG A 39 -11.94 33.19 -32.35
C ARG A 39 -12.19 31.73 -32.70
N ALA A 40 -11.15 30.91 -32.82
CA ALA A 40 -11.29 29.47 -33.00
C ALA A 40 -12.00 28.81 -31.80
N LEU A 41 -11.59 29.17 -30.57
CA LEU A 41 -12.22 28.70 -29.33
C LEU A 41 -13.69 29.13 -29.27
N GLN A 42 -14.00 30.38 -29.63
CA GLN A 42 -15.37 30.88 -29.69
C GLN A 42 -16.28 29.98 -30.54
N ILE A 43 -15.90 29.81 -31.82
CA ILE A 43 -16.70 29.08 -32.80
C ILE A 43 -16.87 27.63 -32.34
N ALA A 44 -15.83 27.05 -31.74
CA ALA A 44 -15.88 25.72 -31.19
C ALA A 44 -16.90 25.62 -30.04
N CYS A 45 -16.87 26.53 -29.05
CA CYS A 45 -17.79 26.54 -27.91
C CYS A 45 -19.24 26.87 -28.29
N GLU A 46 -19.45 27.84 -29.17
CA GLU A 46 -20.77 28.28 -29.65
C GLU A 46 -21.57 27.11 -30.25
N HIS A 47 -20.89 26.23 -31.00
CA HIS A 47 -21.51 25.10 -31.70
C HIS A 47 -21.34 23.75 -31.00
N CYS A 48 -20.82 23.72 -29.77
CA CYS A 48 -20.66 22.49 -29.01
C CYS A 48 -21.95 22.11 -28.27
N LYS A 49 -22.79 21.30 -28.93
CA LYS A 49 -23.95 20.67 -28.30
C LYS A 49 -23.52 19.57 -27.32
N PRO A 50 -24.33 19.24 -26.29
CA PRO A 50 -23.99 18.24 -25.28
C PRO A 50 -23.56 16.89 -25.87
N GLU A 51 -24.26 16.43 -26.90
CA GLU A 51 -23.97 15.19 -27.62
C GLU A 51 -22.68 15.20 -28.47
N ASN A 52 -22.07 16.37 -28.71
CA ASN A 52 -20.90 16.49 -29.58
C ASN A 52 -19.57 16.28 -28.83
N LYS A 53 -19.32 15.04 -28.41
CA LYS A 53 -18.08 14.65 -27.70
C LYS A 53 -16.80 14.97 -28.50
N ILE A 54 -16.84 14.92 -29.83
CA ILE A 54 -15.65 15.18 -30.67
C ILE A 54 -15.30 16.68 -30.67
N GLN A 55 -16.31 17.55 -30.71
CA GLN A 55 -16.09 18.99 -30.59
C GLN A 55 -15.62 19.38 -29.19
N LEU A 56 -16.10 18.69 -28.14
CA LEU A 56 -15.56 18.86 -26.79
C LEU A 56 -14.07 18.46 -26.71
N LYS A 57 -13.67 17.35 -27.34
CA LYS A 57 -12.25 16.94 -27.46
C LYS A 57 -11.40 17.98 -28.18
N LEU A 58 -11.93 18.57 -29.26
CA LEU A 58 -11.28 19.68 -29.96
C LEU A 58 -11.06 20.88 -29.05
N ILE A 59 -12.08 21.27 -28.27
CA ILE A 59 -11.99 22.39 -27.32
C ILE A 59 -10.94 22.09 -26.25
N SER A 60 -10.95 20.88 -25.68
CA SER A 60 -9.94 20.43 -24.70
C SER A 60 -8.52 20.52 -25.28
N ALA A 61 -8.32 20.09 -26.53
CA ALA A 61 -7.03 20.23 -27.21
C ALA A 61 -6.61 21.70 -27.34
N ILE A 62 -7.51 22.61 -27.73
CA ILE A 62 -7.22 24.05 -27.82
C ILE A 62 -6.84 24.61 -26.44
N LEU A 63 -7.59 24.28 -25.39
CA LEU A 63 -7.38 24.80 -24.03
C LEU A 63 -6.06 24.34 -23.40
N ARG A 64 -5.53 23.16 -23.77
CA ARG A 64 -4.21 22.69 -23.31
C ARG A 64 -3.06 23.62 -23.70
N TYR A 65 -3.18 24.35 -24.80
CA TYR A 65 -2.18 25.31 -25.25
C TYR A 65 -2.49 26.76 -24.84
N SER A 66 -3.49 26.98 -23.99
CA SER A 66 -3.98 28.32 -23.62
C SER A 66 -2.89 29.25 -23.10
N LYS A 67 -2.05 28.78 -22.16
CA LYS A 67 -0.93 29.56 -21.61
C LYS A 67 0.16 29.86 -22.64
N GLN A 68 0.50 28.87 -23.48
CA GLN A 68 1.59 28.97 -24.46
C GLN A 68 1.21 29.85 -25.66
N LEU A 69 -0.08 29.91 -26.00
CA LEU A 69 -0.62 30.64 -27.14
C LEU A 69 -1.44 31.88 -26.74
N SER A 70 -1.40 32.28 -25.46
CA SER A 70 -2.12 33.44 -24.92
C SER A 70 -3.62 33.45 -25.26
N ILE A 71 -4.29 32.31 -25.07
CA ILE A 71 -5.73 32.16 -25.26
C ILE A 71 -6.44 32.68 -24.00
N ASP A 72 -7.29 33.69 -24.17
CA ASP A 72 -8.08 34.28 -23.09
C ASP A 72 -9.46 33.62 -23.05
N VAL A 73 -9.63 32.70 -22.11
CA VAL A 73 -10.90 31.97 -21.86
C VAL A 73 -12.01 32.85 -21.30
N ASN A 74 -11.69 34.08 -20.88
CA ASN A 74 -12.62 35.05 -20.30
C ASN A 74 -13.01 36.17 -21.27
N LYS A 75 -12.44 36.17 -22.48
CA LYS A 75 -12.70 37.20 -23.48
C LYS A 75 -14.17 37.25 -23.87
N LYS A 76 -14.78 38.42 -23.72
CA LYS A 76 -16.08 38.73 -24.30
C LYS A 76 -15.95 38.96 -25.79
N TYR A 77 -16.81 38.32 -26.57
CA TYR A 77 -16.82 38.50 -28.01
C TYR A 77 -17.67 39.71 -28.39
N LEU A 78 -17.13 40.56 -29.26
CA LEU A 78 -17.71 41.87 -29.59
C LEU A 78 -19.09 41.79 -30.27
N GLY A 79 -19.42 40.66 -30.92
CA GLY A 79 -20.67 40.51 -31.66
C GLY A 79 -21.89 40.27 -30.79
N ASP A 80 -21.76 39.45 -29.75
CA ASP A 80 -22.88 38.99 -28.92
C ASP A 80 -22.64 39.16 -27.41
N GLY A 81 -21.48 39.69 -27.01
CA GLY A 81 -21.13 39.88 -25.60
C GLY A 81 -20.96 38.58 -24.81
N MET A 82 -20.89 37.43 -25.49
CA MET A 82 -20.77 36.12 -24.87
C MET A 82 -19.32 35.81 -24.51
N THR A 83 -19.14 34.99 -23.48
CA THR A 83 -17.88 34.34 -23.14
C THR A 83 -17.95 32.86 -23.53
N PRO A 84 -16.82 32.14 -23.66
CA PRO A 84 -16.82 30.69 -23.87
C PRO A 84 -17.72 29.94 -22.87
N ILE A 85 -17.62 30.28 -21.58
CA ILE A 85 -18.42 29.64 -20.52
C ILE A 85 -19.90 30.02 -20.61
N GLY A 86 -20.21 31.22 -21.11
CA GLY A 86 -21.57 31.61 -21.47
C GLY A 86 -22.17 30.62 -22.47
N TYR A 87 -21.49 30.33 -23.60
CA TYR A 87 -22.02 29.38 -24.59
C TYR A 87 -22.30 28.00 -24.00
N ALA A 88 -21.46 27.51 -23.08
CA ALA A 88 -21.70 26.23 -22.40
C ALA A 88 -23.05 26.21 -21.67
N ILE A 89 -23.37 27.29 -20.94
CA ILE A 89 -24.62 27.41 -20.18
C ILE A 89 -25.85 27.49 -21.09
N PHE A 90 -25.81 28.28 -22.17
CA PHE A 90 -26.95 28.40 -23.09
C PHE A 90 -27.14 27.17 -23.96
N ASN A 91 -26.06 26.42 -24.25
CA ASN A 91 -26.15 25.14 -24.95
C ASN A 91 -26.58 23.98 -24.03
N ASN A 92 -26.85 24.21 -22.74
CA ASN A 92 -27.10 23.16 -21.74
C ASN A 92 -25.99 22.11 -21.68
N ASN A 93 -24.74 22.52 -21.94
CA ASN A 93 -23.61 21.61 -22.03
C ASN A 93 -22.83 21.62 -20.71
N PHE A 94 -23.12 20.63 -19.87
CA PHE A 94 -22.53 20.45 -18.54
C PHE A 94 -21.01 20.23 -18.61
N ASP A 95 -20.56 19.32 -19.47
CA ASP A 95 -19.15 18.98 -19.62
C ASP A 95 -18.32 20.17 -20.11
N LEU A 96 -18.85 20.92 -21.08
CA LEU A 96 -18.17 22.12 -21.57
C LEU A 96 -18.05 23.19 -20.49
N TYR A 97 -19.06 23.33 -19.62
CA TYR A 97 -19.02 24.28 -18.52
C TYR A 97 -17.85 23.98 -17.57
N TYR A 98 -17.72 22.73 -17.12
CA TYR A 98 -16.62 22.33 -16.23
C TYR A 98 -15.27 22.34 -16.94
N LEU A 99 -15.19 21.93 -18.21
CA LEU A 99 -13.96 22.00 -19.00
C LEU A 99 -13.42 23.44 -19.07
N LEU A 100 -14.29 24.41 -19.31
CA LEU A 100 -13.91 25.83 -19.37
C LEU A 100 -13.60 26.41 -18.00
N LYS A 101 -14.41 26.08 -16.98
CA LYS A 101 -14.16 26.49 -15.60
C LYS A 101 -12.77 26.01 -15.15
N ASN A 102 -12.45 24.74 -15.37
CA ASN A 102 -11.15 24.14 -15.05
C ASN A 102 -9.98 24.77 -15.84
N ALA A 103 -10.26 25.38 -17.00
CA ALA A 103 -9.29 26.14 -17.77
C ALA A 103 -9.11 27.60 -17.29
N GLY A 104 -9.77 28.00 -16.20
CA GLY A 104 -9.71 29.34 -15.61
C GLY A 104 -10.78 30.32 -16.12
N ALA A 105 -11.86 29.82 -16.73
CA ALA A 105 -12.99 30.66 -17.10
C ALA A 105 -13.78 31.08 -15.85
N ASN A 106 -13.94 32.40 -15.67
CA ASN A 106 -14.71 33.00 -14.60
C ASN A 106 -16.20 33.00 -14.96
N PRO A 107 -17.03 32.19 -14.28
CA PRO A 107 -18.46 32.08 -14.57
C PRO A 107 -19.27 33.29 -14.08
N ASP A 108 -18.66 34.24 -13.37
CA ASP A 108 -19.30 35.44 -12.84
C ASP A 108 -19.19 36.65 -13.78
N ILE A 109 -18.49 36.49 -14.91
CA ILE A 109 -18.43 37.51 -15.96
C ILE A 109 -19.83 37.65 -16.59
N ARG A 110 -20.43 38.83 -16.42
CA ARG A 110 -21.73 39.17 -17.03
C ARG A 110 -21.68 39.04 -18.55
N VAL A 111 -22.61 38.27 -19.11
CA VAL A 111 -22.78 38.06 -20.56
C VAL A 111 -23.96 38.87 -21.10
N CYS A 112 -24.37 38.62 -22.35
CA CYS A 112 -25.51 39.27 -23.00
C CYS A 112 -26.75 39.33 -22.08
N GLY A 113 -27.44 40.46 -22.08
CA GLY A 113 -28.62 40.68 -21.23
C GLY A 113 -28.31 40.85 -19.73
N ASN A 114 -27.05 41.18 -19.38
CA ASN A 114 -26.60 41.39 -17.99
C ASN A 114 -26.77 40.15 -17.09
N GLN A 115 -26.83 38.96 -17.70
CA GLN A 115 -26.99 37.70 -16.98
C GLN A 115 -25.63 37.17 -16.49
N ILE A 116 -25.65 36.44 -15.37
CA ILE A 116 -24.45 35.85 -14.76
C ILE A 116 -24.49 34.32 -15.00
N PRO A 117 -23.55 33.76 -15.80
CA PRO A 117 -23.54 32.33 -16.13
C PRO A 117 -23.60 31.39 -14.91
N SER A 118 -22.88 31.70 -13.83
CA SER A 118 -22.89 30.91 -12.58
C SER A 118 -24.30 30.79 -11.97
N GLN A 119 -25.04 31.90 -11.92
CA GLN A 119 -26.41 31.94 -11.38
C GLN A 119 -27.38 31.12 -12.25
N ILE A 120 -27.28 31.23 -13.57
CA ILE A 120 -28.10 30.43 -14.48
C ILE A 120 -27.80 28.94 -14.29
N PHE A 121 -26.52 28.58 -14.19
CA PHE A 121 -26.09 27.21 -13.97
C PHE A 121 -26.64 26.65 -12.66
N GLN A 122 -26.50 27.38 -11.55
CA GLN A 122 -27.04 26.99 -10.24
C GLN A 122 -28.55 26.81 -10.27
N ASN A 123 -29.28 27.71 -10.94
CA ASN A 123 -30.73 27.58 -11.09
C ASN A 123 -31.12 26.33 -11.90
N LYS A 124 -30.38 26.00 -12.95
CA LYS A 124 -30.59 24.76 -13.72
C LYS A 124 -30.28 23.53 -12.87
N LEU A 125 -29.14 23.55 -12.18
CA LEU A 125 -28.70 22.47 -11.29
C LEU A 125 -29.76 22.19 -10.23
N LEU A 126 -30.26 23.21 -9.52
CA LEU A 126 -31.28 23.06 -8.48
C LEU A 126 -32.59 22.48 -9.02
N LYS A 127 -33.04 22.95 -10.20
CA LYS A 127 -34.24 22.39 -10.86
C LYS A 127 -34.06 20.93 -11.25
N SER A 128 -32.90 20.58 -11.83
CA SER A 128 -32.57 19.20 -12.18
C SER A 128 -32.50 18.31 -10.93
N THR A 129 -31.83 18.75 -9.87
CA THR A 129 -31.73 18.01 -8.61
C THR A 129 -33.10 17.78 -7.98
N MET A 130 -33.97 18.79 -7.90
CA MET A 130 -35.33 18.62 -7.38
C MET A 130 -36.14 17.59 -8.18
N LYS A 131 -36.03 17.65 -9.50
CA LYS A 131 -36.71 16.72 -10.42
C LYS A 131 -36.22 15.28 -10.29
N LEU A 132 -34.93 15.09 -10.09
CA LEU A 132 -34.28 13.77 -10.02
C LEU A 132 -34.30 13.16 -8.61
N ASN A 133 -34.62 13.96 -7.59
CA ASN A 133 -34.62 13.58 -6.18
C ASN A 133 -35.32 12.25 -5.86
N PRO A 134 -36.48 11.91 -6.45
CA PRO A 134 -37.16 10.63 -6.17
C PRO A 134 -36.38 9.39 -6.59
N LEU A 135 -35.46 9.52 -7.57
CA LEU A 135 -34.71 8.41 -8.14
C LEU A 135 -33.44 8.06 -7.35
N LEU A 136 -33.05 8.91 -6.40
CA LEU A 136 -31.80 8.82 -5.64
C LEU A 136 -31.92 8.05 -4.31
N ASP A 137 -33.08 7.45 -4.03
CA ASP A 137 -33.31 6.58 -2.85
C ASP A 137 -32.72 7.15 -1.54
N LYS A 138 -33.05 8.42 -1.25
CA LYS A 138 -32.46 9.17 -0.11
C LYS A 138 -32.71 8.51 1.24
N GLU A 139 -33.81 7.79 1.40
CA GLU A 139 -34.14 7.11 2.64
C GLU A 139 -33.11 5.99 2.94
N SER A 140 -32.81 5.16 1.96
CA SER A 140 -31.80 4.10 2.08
C SER A 140 -30.40 4.69 2.31
N TYR A 141 -30.04 5.75 1.57
CA TYR A 141 -28.78 6.47 1.77
C TYR A 141 -28.64 7.02 3.20
N ASN A 142 -29.69 7.68 3.73
CA ASN A 142 -29.70 8.23 5.08
C ASN A 142 -29.58 7.12 6.14
N LYS A 143 -30.23 5.97 5.90
CA LYS A 143 -30.12 4.79 6.76
C LYS A 143 -28.70 4.22 6.79
N ILE A 144 -28.01 4.19 5.65
CA ILE A 144 -26.60 3.79 5.60
C ILE A 144 -25.73 4.76 6.40
N CYS A 145 -25.94 6.06 6.23
CA CYS A 145 -25.19 7.08 6.96
C CYS A 145 -25.41 7.00 8.48
N SER A 146 -26.65 6.80 8.92
CA SER A 146 -26.97 6.67 10.34
C SER A 146 -26.39 5.40 10.97
N LEU A 147 -26.45 4.27 10.26
CA LEU A 147 -25.84 3.01 10.73
C LEU A 147 -24.32 3.14 10.83
N TYR A 148 -23.66 3.77 9.85
CA TYR A 148 -22.22 3.99 9.88
C TYR A 148 -21.77 4.87 11.05
N ALA A 149 -22.59 5.86 11.43
CA ALA A 149 -22.31 6.74 12.56
C ALA A 149 -22.57 6.09 13.93
N ASP A 150 -23.26 4.95 13.97
CA ASP A 150 -23.59 4.24 15.21
C ASP A 150 -22.38 3.47 15.75
N SER A 151 -21.62 4.12 16.62
CA SER A 151 -20.45 3.51 17.29
C SER A 151 -20.80 2.33 18.21
N THR A 152 -22.08 2.13 18.56
CA THR A 152 -22.52 0.97 19.35
C THR A 152 -22.60 -0.31 18.52
N ARG A 153 -22.79 -0.18 17.20
CA ARG A 153 -22.87 -1.31 16.26
C ARG A 153 -21.62 -1.45 15.40
N LEU A 154 -21.02 -0.32 15.01
CA LEU A 154 -19.84 -0.25 14.15
C LEU A 154 -18.70 0.52 14.82
N PRO A 155 -18.19 0.08 15.98
CA PRO A 155 -17.06 0.74 16.61
C PRO A 155 -15.81 0.66 15.72
N THR A 156 -14.97 1.69 15.81
CA THR A 156 -13.66 1.69 15.15
C THR A 156 -12.73 0.70 15.85
N LYS A 157 -11.82 0.08 15.10
CA LYS A 157 -10.85 -0.86 15.65
C LYS A 157 -9.95 -0.22 16.71
N GLU A 158 -9.64 1.07 16.56
CA GLU A 158 -8.81 1.83 17.50
C GLU A 158 -9.53 2.16 18.81
N SER A 159 -10.87 2.15 18.82
CA SER A 159 -11.67 2.38 20.03
C SER A 159 -11.74 1.16 20.97
N GLN A 160 -11.31 -0.02 20.49
CA GLN A 160 -11.41 -1.27 21.23
C GLN A 160 -10.03 -1.68 21.75
N ALA A 161 -9.89 -1.82 23.07
CA ALA A 161 -8.61 -2.14 23.71
C ALA A 161 -8.12 -3.58 23.39
N HIS A 162 -9.05 -4.50 23.10
CA HIS A 162 -8.74 -5.92 22.89
C HIS A 162 -9.35 -6.49 21.60
N GLY A 163 -8.54 -7.23 20.83
CA GLY A 163 -8.95 -7.79 19.53
C GLY A 163 -10.10 -8.80 19.59
N GLY A 164 -10.30 -9.48 20.73
CA GLY A 164 -11.42 -10.40 20.95
C GLY A 164 -12.77 -9.70 21.15
N GLU A 165 -12.78 -8.49 21.70
CA GLU A 165 -13.99 -7.66 21.82
C GLU A 165 -14.42 -7.12 20.45
N ASN A 166 -13.44 -6.76 19.62
CA ASN A 166 -13.69 -6.27 18.27
C ASN A 166 -14.40 -7.30 17.37
N ALA A 167 -14.18 -8.60 17.59
CA ALA A 167 -14.77 -9.68 16.79
C ALA A 167 -16.30 -9.78 16.95
N LYS A 168 -16.86 -9.34 18.10
CA LYS A 168 -18.31 -9.37 18.37
C LYS A 168 -19.11 -8.50 17.39
N PHE A 169 -18.45 -7.51 16.79
CA PHE A 169 -19.06 -6.56 15.86
C PHE A 169 -18.94 -6.96 14.39
N ASP A 170 -18.20 -8.02 14.05
CA ASP A 170 -17.93 -8.38 12.66
C ASP A 170 -19.21 -8.74 11.89
N ILE A 171 -20.20 -9.36 12.55
CA ILE A 171 -21.49 -9.65 11.90
C ILE A 171 -22.26 -8.38 11.51
N TYR A 172 -22.29 -7.37 12.39
CA TYR A 172 -22.92 -6.07 12.11
C TYR A 172 -22.20 -5.34 10.98
N ARG A 173 -20.87 -5.45 10.92
CA ARG A 173 -20.04 -4.90 9.83
C ARG A 173 -20.39 -5.54 8.49
N ILE A 174 -20.56 -6.86 8.44
CA ILE A 174 -20.94 -7.58 7.22
C ILE A 174 -22.35 -7.18 6.78
N GLU A 175 -23.32 -7.15 7.69
CA GLU A 175 -24.70 -6.74 7.40
C GLU A 175 -24.76 -5.31 6.85
N PHE A 176 -23.98 -4.39 7.43
CA PHE A 176 -23.81 -3.04 6.90
C PHE A 176 -23.27 -3.03 5.47
N MET A 177 -22.21 -3.80 5.19
CA MET A 177 -21.60 -3.85 3.86
C MET A 177 -22.57 -4.40 2.79
N ILE A 178 -23.36 -5.43 3.13
CA ILE A 178 -24.40 -5.97 2.23
C ILE A 178 -25.46 -4.91 1.91
N LEU A 179 -25.95 -4.19 2.93
CA LEU A 179 -26.94 -3.12 2.77
C LEU A 179 -26.40 -2.00 1.87
N ALA A 180 -25.18 -1.53 2.16
CA ALA A 180 -24.52 -0.47 1.43
C ALA A 180 -24.31 -0.84 -0.04
N ILE A 181 -23.80 -2.04 -0.33
CA ILE A 181 -23.59 -2.51 -1.70
C ILE A 181 -24.92 -2.65 -2.46
N SER A 182 -25.97 -3.16 -1.79
CA SER A 182 -27.29 -3.32 -2.40
C SER A 182 -27.89 -1.99 -2.83
N HIS A 183 -27.73 -0.94 -2.01
CA HIS A 183 -28.14 0.42 -2.34
C HIS A 183 -27.41 0.96 -3.57
N LEU A 184 -26.08 0.78 -3.66
CA LEU A 184 -25.31 1.22 -4.83
C LEU A 184 -25.74 0.52 -6.12
N MET A 185 -25.98 -0.79 -6.07
CA MET A 185 -26.50 -1.54 -7.21
C MET A 185 -27.89 -1.03 -7.63
N ASN A 186 -28.73 -0.60 -6.69
CA ASN A 186 -30.06 -0.07 -6.97
C ASN A 186 -30.01 1.33 -7.63
N ILE A 187 -29.15 2.23 -7.14
CA ILE A 187 -28.98 3.57 -7.73
C ILE A 187 -28.55 3.48 -9.19
N TYR A 188 -27.54 2.66 -9.50
CA TYR A 188 -27.04 2.51 -10.88
C TYR A 188 -28.02 1.79 -11.81
N ARG A 189 -28.93 0.97 -11.27
CA ARG A 189 -30.06 0.44 -12.02
C ARG A 189 -31.02 1.56 -12.45
N ASN A 190 -31.25 2.55 -11.59
CA ASN A 190 -32.08 3.72 -11.94
C ASN A 190 -31.42 4.61 -13.00
N GLU A 191 -30.09 4.73 -12.99
CA GLU A 191 -29.33 5.43 -14.05
C GLU A 191 -29.59 4.83 -15.43
N THR A 192 -29.53 3.50 -15.54
CA THR A 192 -29.79 2.80 -16.82
C THR A 192 -31.25 2.96 -17.27
N MET A 193 -32.18 3.07 -16.32
CA MET A 193 -33.60 3.34 -16.61
C MET A 193 -33.82 4.80 -17.08
N LEU A 194 -33.08 5.76 -16.54
CA LEU A 194 -33.08 7.16 -16.98
C LEU A 194 -32.59 7.32 -18.42
N GLU A 195 -31.60 6.54 -18.83
CA GLU A 195 -31.10 6.54 -20.22
C GLU A 195 -32.16 6.08 -21.22
N THR A 196 -33.03 5.15 -20.82
CA THR A 196 -33.91 4.38 -21.71
C THR A 196 -35.36 4.85 -21.73
N LEU A 197 -35.91 5.46 -20.66
CA LEU A 197 -37.38 5.50 -20.49
C LEU A 197 -38.03 6.84 -20.13
N SER A 198 -37.32 7.93 -19.85
CA SER A 198 -37.97 9.12 -19.25
C SER A 198 -38.27 10.25 -20.24
N PRO A 199 -39.52 10.42 -20.72
CA PRO A 199 -39.93 11.63 -21.45
C PRO A 199 -39.74 12.88 -20.56
N GLY A 200 -39.09 13.90 -21.11
CA GLY A 200 -38.84 15.18 -20.44
C GLY A 200 -37.51 15.29 -19.69
N VAL A 201 -36.67 14.25 -19.62
CA VAL A 201 -35.31 14.34 -19.04
C VAL A 201 -34.33 14.87 -20.09
N SER A 202 -33.70 16.01 -19.79
CA SER A 202 -32.70 16.64 -20.66
C SER A 202 -31.33 15.98 -20.53
N VAL A 203 -30.43 16.20 -21.49
CA VAL A 203 -29.03 15.74 -21.38
C VAL A 203 -28.35 16.33 -20.13
N PHE A 204 -28.65 17.58 -19.82
CA PHE A 204 -28.18 18.22 -18.58
C PHE A 204 -28.68 17.50 -17.32
N ASP A 205 -29.95 17.08 -17.29
CA ASP A 205 -30.49 16.30 -16.16
C ASP A 205 -29.74 14.96 -16.00
N ARG A 206 -29.39 14.30 -17.11
CA ARG A 206 -28.64 13.03 -17.08
C ARG A 206 -27.26 13.21 -16.47
N GLU A 207 -26.52 14.24 -16.89
CA GLU A 207 -25.18 14.51 -16.34
C GLU A 207 -25.26 14.89 -14.85
N VAL A 208 -26.27 15.66 -14.45
CA VAL A 208 -26.51 15.97 -13.02
C VAL A 208 -26.81 14.70 -12.22
N PHE A 209 -27.61 13.78 -12.77
CA PHE A 209 -27.90 12.50 -12.13
C PHE A 209 -26.64 11.64 -11.99
N LYS A 210 -25.88 11.46 -13.08
CA LYS A 210 -24.61 10.70 -13.11
C LYS A 210 -23.64 11.23 -12.07
N LEU A 211 -23.45 12.55 -11.99
CA LEU A 211 -22.57 13.16 -10.98
C LEU A 211 -23.04 12.87 -9.55
N HIS A 212 -24.35 12.89 -9.30
CA HIS A 212 -24.89 12.58 -7.98
C HIS A 212 -24.69 11.10 -7.62
N CYS A 213 -24.93 10.18 -8.57
CA CYS A 213 -24.69 8.75 -8.38
C CYS A 213 -23.22 8.46 -8.08
N ILE A 214 -22.30 9.07 -8.81
CA ILE A 214 -20.86 8.97 -8.58
C ILE A 214 -20.50 9.49 -7.18
N THR A 215 -21.01 10.66 -6.80
CA THR A 215 -20.72 11.26 -5.48
C THR A 215 -21.19 10.36 -4.34
N GLN A 216 -22.44 9.90 -4.39
CA GLN A 216 -22.99 8.97 -3.40
C GLN A 216 -22.21 7.64 -3.39
N ALA A 217 -21.84 7.12 -4.57
CA ALA A 217 -21.06 5.89 -4.66
C ALA A 217 -19.70 6.02 -3.98
N ARG A 218 -18.98 7.12 -4.18
CA ARG A 218 -17.69 7.38 -3.51
C ARG A 218 -17.85 7.37 -1.99
N GLU A 219 -18.83 8.10 -1.48
CA GLU A 219 -19.07 8.21 -0.04
C GLU A 219 -19.50 6.90 0.62
N VAL A 220 -20.31 6.09 -0.06
CA VAL A 220 -20.76 4.79 0.45
C VAL A 220 -19.65 3.76 0.34
N LEU A 221 -18.92 3.72 -0.77
CA LEU A 221 -17.77 2.82 -0.95
C LEU A 221 -16.65 3.15 0.05
N GLU A 222 -16.36 4.43 0.33
CA GLU A 222 -15.42 4.83 1.38
C GLU A 222 -15.85 4.24 2.74
N LYS A 223 -17.13 4.33 3.08
CA LYS A 223 -17.68 3.74 4.32
C LYS A 223 -17.57 2.21 4.33
N VAL A 224 -17.84 1.55 3.21
CA VAL A 224 -17.66 0.08 3.07
C VAL A 224 -16.20 -0.29 3.31
N CYS A 225 -15.25 0.39 2.67
CA CYS A 225 -13.82 0.12 2.83
C CYS A 225 -13.30 0.45 4.24
N SER A 226 -13.81 1.50 4.87
CA SER A 226 -13.55 1.81 6.29
C SER A 226 -14.11 0.73 7.22
N THR A 227 -15.30 0.21 6.93
CA THR A 227 -15.86 -0.93 7.66
C THR A 227 -15.02 -2.20 7.48
N VAL A 228 -14.47 -2.43 6.28
CA VAL A 228 -13.47 -3.49 6.05
C VAL A 228 -12.25 -3.27 6.95
N HIS A 229 -11.67 -2.05 7.01
CA HIS A 229 -10.56 -1.69 7.92
C HIS A 229 -10.81 -2.10 9.37
N ASN A 230 -12.06 -1.95 9.83
CA ASN A 230 -12.46 -2.23 11.20
C ASN A 230 -12.72 -3.70 11.53
N LEU A 231 -12.77 -4.60 10.53
CA LEU A 231 -12.90 -6.06 10.77
C LEU A 231 -11.79 -6.59 11.69
N SER A 232 -12.14 -7.54 12.57
CA SER A 232 -11.18 -8.12 13.50
C SER A 232 -10.04 -8.86 12.77
N GLY A 233 -8.88 -8.93 13.43
CA GLY A 233 -7.72 -9.67 12.90
C GLY A 233 -8.01 -11.16 12.76
N ALA A 234 -8.76 -11.75 13.70
CA ALA A 234 -9.16 -13.15 13.65
C ALA A 234 -10.02 -13.44 12.42
N PHE A 235 -11.05 -12.61 12.20
CA PHE A 235 -11.93 -12.71 11.03
C PHE A 235 -11.13 -12.62 9.72
N ARG A 236 -10.29 -11.58 9.59
CA ARG A 236 -9.49 -11.38 8.38
C ARG A 236 -8.58 -12.57 8.06
N ASN A 237 -7.98 -13.18 9.08
CA ASN A 237 -7.10 -14.33 8.93
C ASN A 237 -7.87 -15.60 8.57
N GLU A 238 -9.03 -15.82 9.18
CA GLU A 238 -9.90 -16.98 8.89
C GLU A 238 -10.41 -16.96 7.45
N TYR A 239 -10.82 -15.78 6.97
CA TYR A 239 -11.48 -15.61 5.68
C TYR A 239 -10.53 -15.12 4.56
N SER A 240 -9.22 -14.97 4.80
CA SER A 240 -8.28 -14.54 3.77
C SER A 240 -8.19 -15.51 2.58
N LYS A 241 -8.48 -16.80 2.80
CA LYS A 241 -8.46 -17.86 1.77
C LYS A 241 -9.47 -17.64 0.65
N TYR A 242 -10.56 -16.91 0.92
CA TYR A 242 -11.59 -16.59 -0.07
C TYR A 242 -11.18 -15.45 -1.01
N LEU A 243 -10.08 -14.76 -0.68
CA LEU A 243 -9.45 -13.77 -1.54
C LEU A 243 -8.25 -14.43 -2.25
N LEU A 244 -8.16 -14.30 -3.58
CA LEU A 244 -7.10 -14.93 -4.37
C LEU A 244 -5.69 -14.51 -3.88
N PRO A 245 -4.82 -15.45 -3.45
CA PRO A 245 -3.51 -15.15 -2.85
C PRO A 245 -2.56 -14.32 -3.72
N SER A 246 -2.77 -14.31 -5.04
CA SER A 246 -1.89 -13.65 -6.00
C SER A 246 -2.35 -12.26 -6.45
N SER A 247 -3.50 -11.74 -5.97
CA SER A 247 -4.03 -10.49 -6.55
C SER A 247 -5.01 -9.64 -5.74
N LEU A 248 -5.67 -10.16 -4.71
CA LEU A 248 -6.66 -9.41 -3.95
C LEU A 248 -6.50 -9.70 -2.46
N THR A 249 -6.39 -8.64 -1.65
CA THR A 249 -6.29 -8.76 -0.18
C THR A 249 -7.25 -7.78 0.49
N TRP A 250 -7.50 -7.96 1.79
CA TRP A 250 -8.24 -6.96 2.59
C TRP A 250 -7.61 -5.56 2.46
N VAL A 251 -6.28 -5.49 2.40
CA VAL A 251 -5.53 -4.24 2.22
C VAL A 251 -5.81 -3.59 0.86
N THR A 252 -6.09 -4.36 -0.20
CA THR A 252 -6.47 -3.82 -1.50
C THR A 252 -7.80 -3.05 -1.41
N LEU A 253 -8.76 -3.56 -0.63
CA LEU A 253 -10.04 -2.87 -0.39
C LEU A 253 -9.87 -1.62 0.47
N GLU A 254 -8.97 -1.64 1.45
CA GLU A 254 -8.61 -0.45 2.24
C GLU A 254 -8.00 0.64 1.34
N GLN A 255 -7.04 0.26 0.49
CA GLN A 255 -6.39 1.17 -0.46
C GLN A 255 -7.39 1.77 -1.44
N PHE A 256 -8.31 0.96 -1.96
CA PHE A 256 -9.39 1.42 -2.81
C PHE A 256 -10.21 2.51 -2.10
N GLY A 257 -10.61 2.28 -0.85
CA GLY A 257 -11.33 3.27 -0.04
C GLY A 257 -10.60 4.60 0.12
N GLY A 258 -9.28 4.56 0.32
CA GLY A 258 -8.45 5.77 0.40
C GLY A 258 -8.35 6.53 -0.92
N LEU A 259 -8.33 5.81 -2.05
CA LEU A 259 -8.18 6.38 -3.39
C LEU A 259 -9.49 6.95 -3.97
N ILE A 260 -10.64 6.38 -3.63
CA ILE A 260 -11.95 6.85 -4.12
C ILE A 260 -12.55 7.95 -3.26
N LYS A 261 -11.99 8.21 -2.08
CA LYS A 261 -12.45 9.28 -1.21
C LYS A 261 -12.44 10.59 -2.00
N ASN A 262 -13.56 11.30 -2.01
CA ASN A 262 -13.60 12.64 -2.59
C ASN A 262 -12.94 13.60 -1.59
N ASP A 263 -11.84 14.24 -1.98
CA ASP A 263 -11.24 15.31 -1.18
C ASP A 263 -11.32 16.63 -1.95
N GLU A 264 -12.18 17.52 -1.47
CA GLU A 264 -12.37 18.85 -2.06
C GLU A 264 -11.15 19.75 -1.86
N ARG A 265 -10.20 19.38 -1.00
CA ARG A 265 -8.99 20.17 -0.74
C ARG A 265 -8.01 20.05 -1.90
N LYS A 266 -7.42 21.18 -2.28
CA LYS A 266 -6.34 21.22 -3.27
C LYS A 266 -5.10 20.52 -2.72
N ARG A 267 -4.63 19.55 -3.48
CA ARG A 267 -3.39 18.81 -3.27
C ARG A 267 -2.40 19.18 -4.36
N ALA A 268 -1.14 19.20 -3.99
CA ALA A 268 -0.04 19.37 -4.91
C ALA A 268 1.03 18.31 -4.69
N TYR A 269 1.57 17.87 -5.80
CA TYR A 269 2.62 16.87 -5.91
C TYR A 269 3.72 17.50 -6.77
N PHE A 270 4.96 17.01 -6.63
CA PHE A 270 6.08 17.54 -7.40
C PHE A 270 6.84 16.42 -8.09
N ILE A 271 7.24 16.68 -9.33
CA ILE A 271 8.33 15.97 -9.98
C ILE A 271 9.50 16.95 -10.00
N PRO A 272 10.48 16.80 -9.10
CA PRO A 272 11.69 17.56 -9.21
C PRO A 272 12.36 17.22 -10.54
N ILE A 273 12.80 18.25 -11.24
CA ILE A 273 13.68 18.15 -12.39
C ILE A 273 14.94 18.90 -12.01
N GLY A 274 16.06 18.19 -11.91
CA GLY A 274 17.34 18.84 -11.62
C GLY A 274 17.65 19.91 -12.67
N SER A 275 18.24 21.02 -12.23
CA SER A 275 19.16 21.76 -13.10
C SER A 275 20.33 20.82 -13.34
N VAL A 276 20.34 20.21 -14.51
CA VAL A 276 21.41 19.33 -14.90
C VAL A 276 22.53 20.22 -15.42
N ASN A 277 23.64 20.30 -14.70
CA ASN A 277 24.79 21.10 -15.12
C ASN A 277 25.64 20.38 -16.19
N ASP A 278 25.36 19.09 -16.42
CA ASP A 278 26.01 18.24 -17.41
C ASP A 278 25.21 18.21 -18.74
N PRO A 279 25.77 18.71 -19.86
CA PRO A 279 25.10 18.75 -21.17
C PRO A 279 24.58 17.39 -21.66
N ASP A 280 25.26 16.28 -21.36
CA ASP A 280 24.86 14.95 -21.84
C ASP A 280 23.63 14.45 -21.08
N GLN A 281 23.58 14.73 -19.78
CA GLN A 281 22.40 14.45 -18.95
C GLN A 281 21.24 15.41 -19.23
N VAL A 282 21.49 16.66 -19.68
CA VAL A 282 20.44 17.58 -20.15
C VAL A 282 19.77 17.00 -21.38
N ASN A 283 20.54 16.46 -22.32
CA ASN A 283 20.01 15.82 -23.52
C ASN A 283 19.15 14.58 -23.18
N ASP A 284 19.61 13.74 -22.26
CA ASP A 284 18.85 12.59 -21.76
C ASP A 284 17.55 13.01 -21.06
N LEU A 285 17.59 14.03 -20.19
CA LEU A 285 16.41 14.47 -19.48
C LEU A 285 15.38 15.12 -20.42
N THR A 286 15.85 15.88 -21.41
CA THR A 286 15.01 16.49 -22.46
C THR A 286 14.27 15.42 -23.29
N LEU A 287 14.86 14.23 -23.47
CA LEU A 287 14.22 13.10 -24.14
C LEU A 287 12.95 12.63 -23.42
N HIS A 288 12.98 12.62 -22.08
CA HIS A 288 11.89 12.11 -21.25
C HIS A 288 10.81 13.15 -20.92
N MET A 289 11.10 14.45 -21.11
CA MET A 289 10.18 15.56 -20.78
C MET A 289 8.75 15.40 -21.33
N PRO A 290 8.53 14.97 -22.59
CA PRO A 290 7.17 14.80 -23.11
C PRO A 290 6.36 13.76 -22.35
N SER A 291 6.96 12.62 -21.99
CA SER A 291 6.30 11.56 -21.22
C SER A 291 6.07 11.99 -19.78
N ILE A 292 6.99 12.75 -19.18
CA ILE A 292 6.81 13.36 -17.86
C ILE A 292 5.59 14.30 -17.89
N HIS A 293 5.50 15.22 -18.85
CA HIS A 293 4.35 16.13 -18.95
C HIS A 293 3.01 15.40 -19.11
N ARG A 294 2.96 14.30 -19.87
CA ARG A 294 1.74 13.50 -20.03
C ARG A 294 1.39 12.71 -18.77
N PHE A 295 2.39 12.17 -18.07
CA PHE A 295 2.20 11.55 -16.75
C PHE A 295 1.65 12.57 -15.74
N ILE A 296 2.16 13.80 -15.77
CA ILE A 296 1.65 14.91 -14.95
C ILE A 296 0.19 15.23 -15.26
N ALA A 297 -0.16 15.31 -16.54
CA ALA A 297 -1.54 15.53 -16.97
C ALA A 297 -2.47 14.39 -16.52
N GLU A 298 -2.05 13.14 -16.70
CA GLU A 298 -2.80 11.95 -16.24
C GLU A 298 -3.01 11.99 -14.72
N HIS A 299 -1.98 12.37 -13.96
CA HIS A 299 -2.07 12.47 -12.50
C HIS A 299 -2.98 13.62 -12.04
N ALA A 300 -3.00 14.74 -12.77
CA ALA A 300 -3.90 15.85 -12.48
C ALA A 300 -5.38 15.51 -12.75
N ASP A 301 -5.63 14.54 -13.66
CA ASP A 301 -6.96 14.05 -14.02
C ASP A 301 -7.34 12.76 -13.28
N PHE A 302 -6.64 12.42 -12.18
CA PHE A 302 -6.93 11.24 -11.36
C PHE A 302 -8.39 11.16 -10.91
N GLU A 303 -8.97 12.28 -10.46
CA GLU A 303 -10.36 12.32 -10.00
C GLU A 303 -11.32 11.90 -11.12
N LEU A 304 -11.10 12.41 -12.34
CA LEU A 304 -11.89 12.05 -13.51
C LEU A 304 -11.70 10.57 -13.88
N LEU A 305 -10.49 10.01 -13.71
CA LEU A 305 -10.27 8.58 -13.91
C LEU A 305 -11.04 7.72 -12.88
N VAL A 306 -11.15 8.17 -11.63
CA VAL A 306 -11.97 7.50 -10.61
C VAL A 306 -13.45 7.57 -10.98
N GLU A 307 -13.93 8.74 -11.40
CA GLU A 307 -15.31 8.94 -11.85
C GLU A 307 -15.70 8.00 -13.00
N GLU A 308 -14.82 7.81 -13.98
CA GLU A 308 -15.02 6.87 -15.09
C GLU A 308 -14.95 5.40 -14.65
N ALA A 309 -14.21 5.08 -13.59
CA ALA A 309 -14.07 3.71 -13.09
C ALA A 309 -15.25 3.24 -12.22
N ILE A 310 -15.91 4.13 -11.47
CA ILE A 310 -16.98 3.77 -10.52
C ILE A 310 -18.13 2.97 -11.17
N PRO A 311 -18.68 3.37 -12.35
CA PRO A 311 -19.75 2.59 -12.99
C PRO A 311 -19.34 1.14 -13.26
N TYR A 312 -18.08 0.91 -13.63
CA TYR A 312 -17.53 -0.44 -13.84
C TYR A 312 -17.40 -1.21 -12.53
N VAL A 313 -17.01 -0.54 -11.43
CA VAL A 313 -16.94 -1.16 -10.10
C VAL A 313 -18.33 -1.62 -9.67
N VAL A 314 -19.33 -0.75 -9.80
CA VAL A 314 -20.71 -1.06 -9.41
C VAL A 314 -21.29 -2.20 -10.25
N LYS A 315 -21.02 -2.21 -11.57
CA LYS A 315 -21.55 -3.22 -12.48
C LYS A 315 -20.85 -4.57 -12.39
N ASN A 316 -19.53 -4.59 -12.29
CA ASN A 316 -18.72 -5.81 -12.45
C ASN A 316 -18.26 -6.41 -11.12
N ASP A 317 -17.89 -5.58 -10.14
CA ASP A 317 -17.19 -6.03 -8.95
C ASP A 317 -18.11 -6.13 -7.72
N LEU A 318 -19.03 -5.17 -7.55
CA LEU A 318 -19.95 -5.14 -6.41
C LEU A 318 -20.88 -6.36 -6.29
N PRO A 319 -21.42 -6.94 -7.37
CA PRO A 319 -22.23 -8.16 -7.26
C PRO A 319 -21.45 -9.31 -6.63
N SER A 320 -20.19 -9.52 -7.05
CA SER A 320 -19.32 -10.55 -6.48
C SER A 320 -18.95 -10.26 -5.02
N LEU A 321 -18.70 -8.99 -4.68
CA LEU A 321 -18.39 -8.59 -3.31
C LEU A 321 -19.60 -8.78 -2.37
N LYS A 322 -20.82 -8.49 -2.85
CA LYS A 322 -22.07 -8.76 -2.12
C LYS A 322 -22.23 -10.25 -1.86
N MET A 323 -22.04 -11.09 -2.89
CA MET A 323 -22.12 -12.54 -2.74
C MET A 323 -21.12 -13.08 -1.71
N LEU A 324 -19.89 -12.56 -1.67
CA LEU A 324 -18.94 -12.90 -0.61
C LEU A 324 -19.52 -12.57 0.76
N PHE A 325 -19.95 -11.33 0.99
CA PHE A 325 -20.41 -10.92 2.31
C PHE A 325 -21.68 -11.66 2.74
N GLU A 326 -22.60 -11.97 1.83
CA GLU A 326 -23.76 -12.82 2.10
C GLU A 326 -23.36 -14.24 2.52
N HIS A 327 -22.36 -14.80 1.84
CA HIS A 327 -21.81 -16.10 2.22
C HIS A 327 -21.13 -16.06 3.59
N LEU A 328 -20.28 -15.06 3.86
CA LEU A 328 -19.62 -14.91 5.16
C LEU A 328 -20.64 -14.73 6.29
N ALA A 329 -21.70 -13.94 6.07
CA ALA A 329 -22.79 -13.79 7.02
C ALA A 329 -23.51 -15.12 7.29
N ALA A 330 -23.71 -15.95 6.26
CA ALA A 330 -24.32 -17.26 6.40
C ALA A 330 -23.44 -18.22 7.20
N VAL A 331 -22.14 -18.32 6.85
CA VAL A 331 -21.16 -19.16 7.56
C VAL A 331 -21.11 -18.81 9.05
N MET A 332 -21.08 -17.52 9.39
CA MET A 332 -21.11 -17.06 10.78
C MET A 332 -22.40 -17.41 11.55
N LYS A 333 -23.53 -17.57 10.84
CA LYS A 333 -24.85 -17.84 11.45
C LYS A 333 -25.18 -19.33 11.53
N THR A 334 -24.75 -20.14 10.56
CA THR A 334 -25.22 -21.52 10.39
C THR A 334 -24.11 -22.58 10.48
N SER A 335 -22.84 -22.18 10.62
CA SER A 335 -21.68 -23.10 10.66
C SER A 335 -21.63 -24.07 9.46
N SER A 336 -22.12 -23.65 8.28
CA SER A 336 -22.13 -24.51 7.10
C SER A 336 -20.81 -24.45 6.32
N ASP A 337 -20.34 -25.63 5.90
CA ASP A 337 -19.03 -25.85 5.25
C ASP A 337 -19.09 -25.65 3.72
N HIS A 338 -19.95 -24.76 3.22
CA HIS A 338 -20.01 -24.53 1.78
C HIS A 338 -18.75 -23.83 1.28
N GLU A 339 -18.02 -24.48 0.38
CA GLU A 339 -16.76 -23.97 -0.15
C GLU A 339 -17.04 -22.90 -1.23
N LEU A 340 -16.80 -21.62 -0.91
CA LEU A 340 -16.90 -20.54 -1.88
C LEU A 340 -15.64 -20.51 -2.78
N VAL A 341 -15.84 -20.50 -4.09
CA VAL A 341 -14.75 -20.33 -5.07
C VAL A 341 -14.15 -18.94 -4.92
N PRO A 342 -12.80 -18.78 -4.90
CA PRO A 342 -12.16 -17.48 -4.87
C PRO A 342 -12.60 -16.60 -6.05
N PHE A 343 -13.09 -15.40 -5.78
CA PHE A 343 -13.59 -14.47 -6.78
C PHE A 343 -12.58 -13.35 -7.08
N GLN A 344 -12.74 -12.69 -8.23
CA GLN A 344 -11.85 -11.61 -8.70
C GLN A 344 -12.61 -10.29 -8.71
N LEU A 345 -12.00 -9.25 -8.12
CA LEU A 345 -12.45 -7.86 -8.24
C LEU A 345 -11.54 -7.14 -9.24
N ARG A 346 -11.80 -7.35 -10.54
CA ARG A 346 -10.89 -6.94 -11.62
C ARG A 346 -10.78 -5.42 -11.69
N THR A 347 -11.92 -4.75 -11.57
CA THR A 347 -12.05 -3.31 -11.74
C THR A 347 -11.37 -2.57 -10.58
N ILE A 348 -11.69 -2.96 -9.35
CA ILE A 348 -11.09 -2.44 -8.12
C ILE A 348 -9.58 -2.67 -8.15
N LYS A 349 -9.14 -3.87 -8.56
CA LYS A 349 -7.71 -4.19 -8.65
C LYS A 349 -6.99 -3.32 -9.68
N ALA A 350 -7.53 -3.18 -10.88
CA ALA A 350 -6.92 -2.39 -11.95
C ALA A 350 -6.80 -0.92 -11.54
N LEU A 351 -7.89 -0.33 -11.01
CA LEU A 351 -7.88 1.05 -10.54
C LEU A 351 -6.88 1.25 -9.39
N THR A 352 -6.96 0.40 -8.37
CA THR A 352 -6.09 0.50 -7.18
C THR A 352 -4.63 0.35 -7.56
N SER A 353 -4.29 -0.66 -8.39
CA SER A 353 -2.90 -0.90 -8.81
C SER A 353 -2.37 0.25 -9.64
N HIS A 354 -3.16 0.75 -10.60
CA HIS A 354 -2.77 1.85 -11.50
C HIS A 354 -2.51 3.15 -10.75
N LEU A 355 -3.47 3.56 -9.92
CA LEU A 355 -3.34 4.80 -9.16
C LEU A 355 -2.21 4.69 -8.16
N LYS A 356 -2.08 3.54 -7.49
CA LYS A 356 -1.00 3.31 -6.54
C LYS A 356 0.36 3.34 -7.21
N ASP A 357 0.52 2.70 -8.36
CA ASP A 357 1.75 2.77 -9.15
C ASP A 357 2.14 4.23 -9.47
N ASN A 358 1.16 5.07 -9.84
CA ASN A 358 1.42 6.49 -10.10
C ASN A 358 1.85 7.23 -8.82
N PHE A 359 1.16 7.04 -7.69
CA PHE A 359 1.53 7.66 -6.41
C PHE A 359 2.89 7.18 -5.91
N THR A 360 3.14 5.87 -5.96
CA THR A 360 4.42 5.27 -5.55
C THR A 360 5.56 5.77 -6.42
N LEU A 361 5.39 5.93 -7.73
CA LEU A 361 6.40 6.53 -8.61
C LEU A 361 6.72 7.98 -8.21
N VAL A 362 5.69 8.80 -7.98
CA VAL A 362 5.88 10.20 -7.52
C VAL A 362 6.59 10.23 -6.17
N ASN A 363 6.20 9.37 -5.22
CA ASN A 363 6.83 9.29 -3.90
C ASN A 363 8.28 8.83 -4.00
N LEU A 364 8.58 7.81 -4.80
CA LEU A 364 9.94 7.32 -5.04
C LEU A 364 10.81 8.40 -5.67
N ILE A 365 10.33 9.12 -6.68
CA ILE A 365 11.07 10.23 -7.31
C ILE A 365 11.41 11.29 -6.27
N ASN A 366 10.47 11.66 -5.39
CA ASN A 366 10.71 12.62 -4.32
C ASN A 366 11.64 12.08 -3.21
N LEU A 367 11.53 10.80 -2.87
CA LEU A 367 12.41 10.10 -1.94
C LEU A 367 13.86 10.06 -2.45
N MET A 368 14.08 9.78 -3.74
CA MET A 368 15.44 9.78 -4.28
C MET A 368 16.02 11.19 -4.43
N ASN A 369 15.16 12.18 -4.69
CA ASN A 369 15.60 13.55 -4.92
C ASN A 369 15.71 14.42 -3.66
N TYR A 370 15.19 13.95 -2.52
CA TYR A 370 15.15 14.71 -1.26
C TYR A 370 14.18 15.91 -1.24
N SER A 371 13.14 15.90 -2.08
CA SER A 371 12.19 17.01 -2.27
C SER A 371 10.85 16.88 -1.53
N GLU A 372 10.66 15.87 -0.68
CA GLU A 372 9.42 15.70 0.07
C GLU A 372 9.18 16.90 1.00
N ASN A 373 8.05 17.60 0.85
CA ASN A 373 7.70 18.84 1.58
C ASN A 373 8.43 20.13 1.13
N GLU A 374 8.98 20.20 -0.09
CA GLU A 374 9.34 21.53 -0.64
C GLU A 374 8.10 22.41 -0.79
N HIS A 375 8.16 23.65 -0.28
CA HIS A 375 7.02 24.57 -0.28
C HIS A 375 6.69 25.02 -1.70
N VAL A 376 5.40 25.00 -2.06
CA VAL A 376 4.96 25.45 -3.38
C VAL A 376 4.15 26.73 -3.31
N PRO A 377 4.60 27.78 -4.02
CA PRO A 377 3.86 29.03 -4.11
C PRO A 377 2.43 28.80 -4.62
N LEU A 378 1.45 29.35 -3.91
CA LEU A 378 0.03 29.25 -4.26
C LEU A 378 -0.27 29.74 -5.69
N ASN A 379 0.52 30.68 -6.21
CA ASN A 379 0.39 31.23 -7.56
C ASN A 379 0.81 30.26 -8.68
N GLN A 380 1.48 29.14 -8.38
CA GLN A 380 1.85 28.13 -9.36
C GLN A 380 0.79 27.03 -9.52
N LEU A 381 -0.23 27.02 -8.66
CA LEU A 381 -1.23 25.97 -8.61
C LEU A 381 -2.43 26.31 -9.49
N SER A 382 -2.95 25.31 -10.19
CA SER A 382 -4.18 25.44 -10.97
C SER A 382 -5.42 25.34 -10.07
N GLU A 383 -6.61 25.60 -10.63
CA GLU A 383 -7.87 25.38 -9.91
C GLU A 383 -8.18 23.91 -9.63
N LYS A 384 -7.45 22.96 -10.23
CA LYS A 384 -7.67 21.52 -10.03
C LYS A 384 -7.36 21.08 -8.60
N SER A 385 -8.07 20.03 -8.15
CA SER A 385 -7.85 19.40 -6.85
C SER A 385 -6.49 18.71 -6.74
N TYR A 386 -5.86 18.31 -7.85
CA TYR A 386 -4.53 17.70 -7.89
C TYR A 386 -3.61 18.46 -8.84
N ASN A 387 -2.52 18.98 -8.31
CA ASN A 387 -1.54 19.78 -9.06
C ASN A 387 -0.18 19.09 -9.03
N LEU A 388 0.28 18.53 -10.13
CA LEU A 388 1.65 18.03 -10.22
C LEU A 388 2.52 19.06 -10.97
N SER A 389 3.51 19.65 -10.30
CA SER A 389 4.37 20.70 -10.87
C SER A 389 5.83 20.27 -10.98
N LEU A 390 6.55 20.89 -11.91
CA LEU A 390 7.98 20.69 -12.11
C LEU A 390 8.77 21.69 -11.24
N LEU A 391 9.70 21.18 -10.43
CA LEU A 391 10.58 22.01 -9.60
C LEU A 391 12.02 21.93 -10.12
N THR A 392 12.65 23.09 -10.39
CA THR A 392 14.06 23.14 -10.79
C THR A 392 14.97 23.12 -9.56
N CYS A 393 15.85 22.11 -9.46
CA CYS A 393 16.74 21.95 -8.31
C CYS A 393 18.17 22.42 -8.63
N SER A 394 18.72 23.37 -7.87
CA SER A 394 20.01 24.04 -8.14
C SER A 394 21.26 23.33 -7.61
N SER A 395 21.12 22.25 -6.82
CA SER A 395 22.25 21.52 -6.22
C SER A 395 22.67 20.29 -7.03
N GLY A 396 23.98 20.03 -7.10
CA GLY A 396 24.55 18.82 -7.68
C GLY A 396 23.92 17.55 -7.10
N GLN A 397 23.59 16.59 -7.96
CA GLN A 397 22.73 15.44 -7.62
C GLN A 397 23.24 14.65 -6.41
N GLU A 398 24.53 14.33 -6.38
CA GLU A 398 25.16 13.47 -5.37
C GLU A 398 25.20 14.07 -3.96
N ASN A 399 25.13 15.39 -3.82
CA ASN A 399 25.14 16.07 -2.52
C ASN A 399 23.74 16.49 -2.04
N ARG A 400 22.67 16.14 -2.77
CA ARG A 400 21.29 16.54 -2.41
C ARG A 400 20.86 16.04 -1.03
N TYR A 401 21.36 14.87 -0.62
CA TYR A 401 21.05 14.29 0.69
C TYR A 401 21.42 15.22 1.85
N GLN A 402 22.43 16.08 1.67
CA GLN A 402 22.92 16.99 2.72
C GLN A 402 21.88 18.06 3.10
N LYS A 403 20.89 18.32 2.24
CA LYS A 403 19.73 19.16 2.59
C LYS A 403 18.81 18.51 3.63
N ARG A 404 18.92 17.20 3.84
CA ARG A 404 18.04 16.43 4.74
C ARG A 404 18.73 15.92 5.97
N PHE A 405 19.97 15.44 5.86
CA PHE A 405 20.70 14.90 6.99
C PHE A 405 22.21 14.99 6.81
N ASN A 406 22.91 15.00 7.95
CA ASN A 406 24.36 15.00 8.05
C ASN A 406 24.88 13.65 8.56
N LEU A 407 25.50 12.87 7.68
CA LEU A 407 26.06 11.54 7.98
C LEU A 407 27.21 11.53 8.99
N THR A 408 27.79 12.70 9.35
CA THR A 408 28.79 12.78 10.42
C THR A 408 28.17 12.71 11.81
N THR A 409 26.84 12.79 11.92
CA THR A 409 26.10 12.72 13.18
C THR A 409 25.32 11.42 13.26
N LEU A 410 25.16 10.88 14.47
CA LEU A 410 24.37 9.67 14.70
C LEU A 410 22.91 9.85 14.23
N ALA A 411 22.31 11.00 14.52
CA ALA A 411 20.96 11.35 14.04
C ALA A 411 20.89 11.32 12.51
N GLY A 412 21.88 11.87 11.80
CA GLY A 412 21.89 11.84 10.34
C GLY A 412 22.12 10.44 9.75
N GLN A 413 22.90 9.58 10.40
CA GLN A 413 23.05 8.18 9.99
C GLN A 413 21.74 7.39 10.18
N HIS A 414 21.04 7.59 11.31
CA HIS A 414 19.75 6.96 11.56
C HIS A 414 18.66 7.48 10.61
N ALA A 415 18.68 8.76 10.28
CA ALA A 415 17.81 9.34 9.24
C ALA A 415 18.10 8.72 7.86
N ALA A 416 19.36 8.44 7.53
CA ALA A 416 19.72 7.73 6.30
C ALA A 416 19.21 6.29 6.28
N LEU A 417 19.29 5.55 7.39
CA LEU A 417 18.67 4.22 7.50
C LEU A 417 17.14 4.30 7.34
N ARG A 418 16.49 5.28 7.97
CA ARG A 418 15.05 5.53 7.80
C ARG A 418 14.69 5.74 6.33
N ARG A 419 15.50 6.52 5.62
CA ARG A 419 15.33 6.77 4.19
C ARG A 419 15.36 5.48 3.38
N LEU A 420 16.33 4.61 3.64
CA LEU A 420 16.44 3.31 2.97
C LEU A 420 15.26 2.39 3.30
N GLN A 421 14.75 2.40 4.54
CA GLN A 421 13.53 1.68 4.90
C GLN A 421 12.32 2.17 4.11
N LEU A 422 12.10 3.49 4.05
CA LEU A 422 10.98 4.09 3.32
C LEU A 422 11.04 3.73 1.83
N ILE A 423 12.23 3.78 1.23
CA ILE A 423 12.49 3.39 -0.15
C ILE A 423 12.14 1.92 -0.38
N GLY A 424 12.67 1.01 0.42
CA GLY A 424 12.40 -0.43 0.25
C GLY A 424 10.93 -0.78 0.51
N GLU A 425 10.27 -0.07 1.44
CA GLU A 425 8.83 -0.21 1.70
C GLU A 425 8.01 0.12 0.45
N GLN A 426 8.38 1.16 -0.30
CA GLN A 426 7.72 1.50 -1.57
C GLN A 426 7.81 0.37 -2.59
N PHE A 427 8.87 -0.44 -2.59
CA PHE A 427 9.05 -1.57 -3.53
C PHE A 427 8.41 -2.88 -3.10
N THR A 428 7.84 -2.95 -1.90
CA THR A 428 7.10 -4.15 -1.49
C THR A 428 5.91 -4.37 -2.42
N GLY A 429 5.51 -5.63 -2.62
CA GLY A 429 4.38 -5.98 -3.50
C GLY A 429 3.03 -5.39 -3.08
N LYS A 430 2.96 -4.77 -1.89
CA LYS A 430 1.82 -3.95 -1.47
C LYS A 430 1.79 -2.62 -2.22
N ASN A 431 2.95 -1.99 -2.47
CA ASN A 431 3.08 -0.60 -2.91
C ASN A 431 3.50 -0.44 -4.37
N PHE A 432 4.30 -1.36 -4.90
CA PHE A 432 4.78 -1.34 -6.27
C PHE A 432 4.28 -2.58 -7.01
N SER A 433 3.52 -2.38 -8.08
CA SER A 433 2.93 -3.52 -8.77
C SER A 433 3.99 -4.31 -9.55
N SER A 434 3.69 -5.59 -9.76
CA SER A 434 4.49 -6.43 -10.67
C SER A 434 4.51 -5.92 -12.11
N PHE A 435 3.56 -5.07 -12.50
CA PHE A 435 3.53 -4.44 -13.82
C PHE A 435 4.73 -3.51 -13.97
N LEU A 436 4.97 -2.58 -13.02
CA LEU A 436 6.11 -1.69 -13.07
C LEU A 436 7.46 -2.42 -12.97
N CYS A 437 7.60 -3.40 -12.08
CA CYS A 437 8.84 -4.18 -11.95
C CYS A 437 9.27 -4.84 -13.27
N LYS A 438 8.30 -5.28 -14.09
CA LYS A 438 8.55 -5.97 -15.37
C LYS A 438 8.91 -5.04 -16.51
N LEU A 439 8.66 -3.73 -16.38
CA LEU A 439 9.01 -2.75 -17.41
C LEU A 439 10.53 -2.57 -17.52
N ASP A 440 11.26 -2.76 -16.42
CA ASP A 440 12.71 -2.65 -16.37
C ASP A 440 13.32 -3.85 -15.64
N ASN A 441 13.75 -4.83 -16.43
CA ASN A 441 14.37 -6.08 -15.95
C ASN A 441 15.85 -5.94 -15.56
N THR A 442 16.44 -4.75 -15.74
CA THR A 442 17.85 -4.50 -15.44
C THR A 442 18.07 -3.88 -14.05
N VAL A 443 17.00 -3.67 -13.28
CA VAL A 443 17.04 -3.27 -11.86
C VAL A 443 16.80 -4.49 -10.97
N ASP A 444 17.64 -4.65 -9.95
CA ASP A 444 17.41 -5.62 -8.88
C ASP A 444 16.48 -5.03 -7.82
N TRP A 445 15.16 -5.04 -8.08
CA TRP A 445 14.16 -4.52 -7.16
C TRP A 445 14.19 -5.23 -5.79
N GLN A 446 14.56 -6.51 -5.79
CA GLN A 446 14.62 -7.33 -4.57
C GLN A 446 15.74 -6.86 -3.63
N ALA A 447 16.83 -6.29 -4.16
CA ALA A 447 17.91 -5.74 -3.33
C ALA A 447 17.39 -4.66 -2.36
N PHE A 448 16.53 -3.74 -2.83
CA PHE A 448 15.94 -2.69 -1.98
C PHE A 448 15.02 -3.26 -0.89
N ILE A 449 14.23 -4.28 -1.23
CA ILE A 449 13.36 -4.97 -0.27
C ILE A 449 14.22 -5.66 0.81
N THR A 450 15.27 -6.38 0.39
CA THR A 450 16.20 -7.05 1.31
C THR A 450 16.92 -6.06 2.23
N LEU A 451 17.36 -4.91 1.72
CA LEU A 451 17.91 -3.84 2.55
C LEU A 451 16.91 -3.37 3.60
N ARG A 452 15.68 -3.06 3.20
CA ARG A 452 14.62 -2.64 4.11
C ARG A 452 14.33 -3.69 5.18
N ASP A 453 14.17 -4.96 4.77
CA ASP A 453 13.82 -6.02 5.71
C ASP A 453 14.90 -6.20 6.78
N ILE A 454 16.18 -6.12 6.42
CA ILE A 454 17.28 -6.29 7.37
C ILE A 454 17.45 -5.05 8.26
N ILE A 455 17.23 -3.85 7.73
CA ILE A 455 17.24 -2.61 8.54
C ILE A 455 16.03 -2.60 9.50
N THR A 456 14.86 -3.08 9.08
CA THR A 456 13.63 -3.10 9.90
C THR A 456 13.58 -4.26 10.90
N HIS A 457 14.16 -5.43 10.58
CA HIS A 457 14.11 -6.65 11.40
C HIS A 457 15.46 -6.94 12.08
N GLN A 458 15.98 -5.99 12.85
CA GLN A 458 17.26 -6.14 13.56
C GLN A 458 17.19 -7.15 14.72
N GLU A 459 15.99 -7.52 15.15
CA GLU A 459 15.72 -8.57 16.12
C GLU A 459 15.98 -9.99 15.61
N GLU A 460 16.09 -10.16 14.29
CA GLU A 460 16.26 -11.45 13.63
C GLU A 460 17.73 -11.74 13.31
N GLY A 461 18.18 -12.98 13.58
CA GLY A 461 19.54 -13.42 13.27
C GLY A 461 20.62 -12.48 13.84
N ASP A 462 21.59 -12.14 13.00
CA ASP A 462 22.68 -11.20 13.28
C ASP A 462 22.47 -9.82 12.60
N ASN A 463 21.22 -9.49 12.24
CA ASN A 463 20.89 -8.27 11.49
C ASN A 463 21.33 -6.99 12.21
N LYS A 464 21.14 -6.91 13.54
CA LYS A 464 21.61 -5.76 14.34
C LYS A 464 23.09 -5.49 14.14
N HIS A 465 23.93 -6.53 14.25
CA HIS A 465 25.37 -6.41 14.06
C HIS A 465 25.73 -5.96 12.63
N LYS A 466 25.07 -6.53 11.63
CA LYS A 466 25.27 -6.13 10.23
C LYS A 466 24.89 -4.67 9.96
N VAL A 467 23.83 -4.16 10.59
CA VAL A 467 23.43 -2.75 10.51
C VAL A 467 24.43 -1.85 11.23
N ASP A 468 24.94 -2.26 12.40
CA ASP A 468 25.97 -1.50 13.13
C ASP A 468 27.29 -1.37 12.33
N LEU A 469 27.67 -2.43 11.60
CA LEU A 469 28.80 -2.38 10.68
C LEU A 469 28.56 -1.38 9.54
N LEU A 470 27.34 -1.33 8.99
CA LEU A 470 26.98 -0.35 7.96
C LEU A 470 27.03 1.09 8.48
N LEU A 471 26.50 1.34 9.69
CA LEU A 471 26.56 2.66 10.33
C LEU A 471 28.00 3.13 10.59
N SER A 472 28.90 2.17 10.85
CA SER A 472 30.33 2.44 11.02
C SER A 472 31.04 2.78 9.71
N ASP A 473 30.51 2.35 8.56
CA ASP A 473 31.06 2.59 7.22
C ASP A 473 30.40 3.82 6.54
N VAL A 474 30.71 5.00 7.09
CA VAL A 474 30.19 6.28 6.59
C VAL A 474 30.48 6.53 5.10
N PRO A 475 31.69 6.24 4.56
CA PRO A 475 31.96 6.41 3.12
C PRO A 475 31.01 5.59 2.25
N ARG A 476 30.75 4.33 2.63
CA ARG A 476 29.82 3.48 1.90
C ARG A 476 28.38 3.98 1.99
N LEU A 477 27.94 4.41 3.17
CA LEU A 477 26.60 4.98 3.34
C LEU A 477 26.43 6.24 2.48
N LYS A 478 27.46 7.11 2.43
CA LYS A 478 27.49 8.29 1.56
C LYS A 478 27.38 7.92 0.09
N LYS A 479 28.12 6.91 -0.38
CA LYS A 479 28.04 6.43 -1.77
C LYS A 479 26.64 5.93 -2.12
N ILE A 480 25.99 5.20 -1.21
CA ILE A 480 24.61 4.72 -1.41
C ILE A 480 23.65 5.92 -1.53
N VAL A 481 23.57 6.77 -0.50
CA VAL A 481 22.53 7.83 -0.43
C VAL A 481 22.82 9.02 -1.35
N GLY A 482 24.07 9.22 -1.75
CA GLY A 482 24.48 10.25 -2.69
C GLY A 482 24.45 9.76 -4.13
N GLU A 483 25.42 8.93 -4.53
CA GLU A 483 25.66 8.54 -5.91
C GLU A 483 24.60 7.55 -6.42
N GLU A 484 24.39 6.42 -5.73
CA GLU A 484 23.53 5.35 -6.26
C GLU A 484 22.04 5.72 -6.28
N LEU A 485 21.54 6.41 -5.25
CA LEU A 485 20.15 6.90 -5.25
C LEU A 485 19.94 8.00 -6.30
N SER A 486 20.95 8.84 -6.58
CA SER A 486 20.88 9.82 -7.68
C SER A 486 20.84 9.16 -9.04
N TYR A 487 21.68 8.15 -9.27
CA TYR A 487 21.60 7.32 -10.47
C TYR A 487 20.24 6.62 -10.59
N PHE A 488 19.69 6.12 -9.48
CA PHE A 488 18.40 5.46 -9.50
C PHE A 488 17.24 6.42 -9.82
N TRP A 489 17.32 7.67 -9.37
CA TRP A 489 16.34 8.70 -9.70
C TRP A 489 16.17 8.89 -11.21
N SER A 490 17.27 8.96 -11.99
CA SER A 490 17.18 9.10 -13.45
C SER A 490 16.51 7.88 -14.10
N ARG A 491 16.76 6.68 -13.55
CA ARG A 491 16.09 5.45 -13.98
C ARG A 491 14.59 5.46 -13.71
N LEU A 492 14.15 6.03 -12.60
CA LEU A 492 12.71 6.20 -12.30
C LEU A 492 12.03 7.13 -13.32
N LEU A 493 12.72 8.17 -13.80
CA LEU A 493 12.18 9.02 -14.88
C LEU A 493 12.03 8.24 -16.19
N ARG A 494 13.01 7.41 -16.54
CA ARG A 494 12.91 6.50 -17.71
C ARG A 494 11.77 5.49 -17.55
N LEU A 495 11.48 5.04 -16.33
CA LEU A 495 10.37 4.12 -16.06
C LEU A 495 9.01 4.74 -16.42
N ILE A 496 8.84 6.06 -16.29
CA ILE A 496 7.62 6.77 -16.76
C ILE A 496 7.44 6.60 -18.28
N GLU A 497 8.53 6.71 -19.05
CA GLU A 497 8.50 6.50 -20.50
C GLU A 497 8.18 5.05 -20.87
N LEU A 498 8.79 4.08 -20.19
CA LEU A 498 8.51 2.65 -20.40
C LEU A 498 7.05 2.31 -20.09
N ARG A 499 6.49 2.90 -19.03
CA ARG A 499 5.08 2.80 -18.67
C ARG A 499 4.20 3.34 -19.79
N GLU A 500 4.50 4.54 -20.29
CA GLU A 500 3.75 5.14 -21.39
C GLU A 500 3.80 4.28 -22.67
N LYS A 501 4.96 3.72 -23.01
CA LYS A 501 5.09 2.81 -24.17
C LYS A 501 4.21 1.57 -24.03
N LYS A 502 4.04 1.05 -22.81
CA LYS A 502 3.22 -0.14 -22.55
C LYS A 502 1.73 0.16 -22.44
N MET A 503 1.37 1.31 -21.87
CA MET A 503 -0.02 1.71 -21.63
C MET A 503 -0.63 2.58 -22.74
N GLY A 504 0.18 3.08 -23.68
CA GLY A 504 -0.24 4.10 -24.63
C GLY A 504 -0.23 5.52 -24.06
N LEU A 505 -0.30 6.48 -24.98
CA LEU A 505 -0.21 7.92 -24.72
C LEU A 505 -1.46 8.44 -24.02
N TYR A 506 -1.29 9.26 -22.97
CA TYR A 506 -2.40 10.01 -22.39
C TYR A 506 -2.68 11.28 -23.21
N THR A 507 -3.91 11.39 -23.71
CA THR A 507 -4.36 12.47 -24.60
C THR A 507 -5.33 13.46 -23.94
N GLY A 508 -5.51 13.39 -22.61
CA GLY A 508 -6.49 14.20 -21.89
C GLY A 508 -7.93 13.68 -21.97
N ASP A 509 -8.11 12.38 -22.23
CA ASP A 509 -9.40 11.69 -22.27
C ASP A 509 -9.43 10.58 -21.20
N PRO A 510 -10.03 10.82 -20.02
CA PRO A 510 -10.15 9.84 -18.94
C PRO A 510 -10.91 8.57 -19.34
N GLU A 511 -11.96 8.68 -20.17
CA GLU A 511 -12.79 7.53 -20.58
C GLU A 511 -11.97 6.54 -21.42
N LEU A 512 -11.25 7.04 -22.43
CA LEU A 512 -10.36 6.22 -23.26
C LEU A 512 -9.19 5.67 -22.44
N ARG A 513 -8.63 6.48 -21.53
CA ARG A 513 -7.52 6.04 -20.68
C ARG A 513 -7.96 4.92 -19.74
N TRP A 514 -9.14 5.02 -19.14
CA TRP A 514 -9.69 3.97 -18.27
C TRP A 514 -9.87 2.64 -19.00
N LYS A 515 -10.42 2.65 -20.21
CA LYS A 515 -10.52 1.44 -21.07
C LYS A 515 -9.15 0.80 -21.31
N SER A 516 -8.16 1.62 -21.66
CA SER A 516 -6.78 1.15 -21.86
C SER A 516 -6.16 0.57 -20.58
N ILE A 517 -6.46 1.14 -19.41
CA ILE A 517 -6.02 0.59 -18.12
C ILE A 517 -6.63 -0.80 -17.93
N LEU A 518 -7.95 -0.95 -18.07
CA LEU A 518 -8.62 -2.24 -17.97
C LEU A 518 -8.02 -3.27 -18.91
N ASP A 519 -7.81 -2.93 -20.19
CA ASP A 519 -7.23 -3.82 -21.19
C ASP A 519 -5.85 -4.36 -20.76
N VAL A 520 -4.97 -3.50 -20.23
CA VAL A 520 -3.63 -3.88 -19.76
C VAL A 520 -3.68 -4.86 -18.59
N TYR A 521 -4.65 -4.69 -17.68
CA TYR A 521 -4.83 -5.54 -16.51
C TYR A 521 -5.63 -6.82 -16.81
N GLU A 522 -6.44 -6.84 -17.87
CA GLU A 522 -7.15 -8.04 -18.35
C GLU A 522 -6.26 -8.95 -19.21
N HIS A 523 -5.39 -8.38 -20.07
CA HIS A 523 -4.56 -9.13 -21.02
C HIS A 523 -3.16 -9.52 -20.48
N ASN A 524 -2.80 -9.09 -19.27
CA ASN A 524 -1.68 -9.64 -18.51
C ASN A 524 -2.21 -10.55 -17.40
N PRO A 525 -2.70 -11.77 -17.69
CA PRO A 525 -2.87 -12.73 -16.62
C PRO A 525 -1.50 -12.92 -15.99
N ALA A 526 -1.38 -12.61 -14.70
CA ALA A 526 -0.26 -13.12 -13.92
C ALA A 526 -0.21 -14.62 -14.25
N PRO A 527 0.92 -15.16 -14.74
CA PRO A 527 0.97 -16.56 -15.12
C PRO A 527 0.57 -17.34 -13.89
N THR A 528 -0.65 -17.89 -13.92
CA THR A 528 -1.05 -18.91 -12.97
C THR A 528 0.01 -19.96 -13.16
N PRO A 529 0.83 -20.28 -12.15
CA PRO A 529 1.77 -21.37 -12.31
C PRO A 529 0.91 -22.56 -12.66
N THR A 530 0.98 -22.99 -13.92
CA THR A 530 0.42 -24.23 -14.39
C THR A 530 1.24 -25.27 -13.66
N VAL A 531 0.80 -25.60 -12.44
CA VAL A 531 1.16 -26.86 -11.83
C VAL A 531 0.52 -27.87 -12.75
N VAL A 532 1.29 -28.29 -13.75
CA VAL A 532 1.01 -29.50 -14.51
C VAL A 532 0.91 -30.56 -13.43
N LYS A 533 -0.31 -30.89 -13.01
CA LYS A 533 -0.52 -31.98 -12.06
C LYS A 533 0.09 -33.19 -12.77
N PRO A 534 1.20 -33.75 -12.28
CA PRO A 534 1.78 -34.92 -12.92
C PRO A 534 0.70 -35.99 -12.99
N ALA A 535 0.67 -36.76 -14.08
CA ALA A 535 -0.24 -37.90 -14.19
C ALA A 535 -0.14 -38.75 -12.91
N PRO A 536 -1.26 -39.23 -12.35
CA PRO A 536 -1.25 -39.95 -11.08
C PRO A 536 -0.31 -41.17 -11.19
N VAL A 537 0.83 -41.10 -10.52
CA VAL A 537 1.78 -42.21 -10.40
C VAL A 537 1.41 -43.00 -9.16
N ARG A 538 1.17 -44.30 -9.34
CA ARG A 538 0.86 -45.22 -8.23
C ARG A 538 2.02 -45.23 -7.22
N ARG A 539 1.71 -45.08 -5.94
CA ARG A 539 2.68 -44.87 -4.85
C ARG A 539 3.15 -46.17 -4.17
N VAL A 540 2.39 -47.25 -4.33
CA VAL A 540 2.68 -48.60 -3.79
C VAL A 540 2.25 -49.68 -4.79
N SER A 541 2.73 -50.92 -4.65
CA SER A 541 2.30 -52.01 -5.53
C SER A 541 0.86 -52.45 -5.22
N LEU A 542 0.20 -53.09 -6.19
CA LEU A 542 -1.14 -53.67 -6.01
C LEU A 542 -1.19 -54.71 -4.88
N GLU A 543 -0.11 -55.49 -4.73
CA GLU A 543 0.02 -56.50 -3.67
C GLU A 543 0.14 -55.86 -2.28
N GLU A 544 0.94 -54.80 -2.14
CA GLU A 544 1.09 -54.03 -0.91
C GLU A 544 -0.24 -53.36 -0.52
N GLU A 545 -0.95 -52.79 -1.49
CA GLU A 545 -2.28 -52.19 -1.28
C GLU A 545 -3.30 -53.24 -0.84
N GLN A 546 -3.37 -54.40 -1.50
CA GLN A 546 -4.30 -55.46 -1.11
C GLN A 546 -4.04 -55.95 0.32
N GLN A 547 -2.78 -56.11 0.71
CA GLN A 547 -2.40 -56.47 2.08
C GLN A 547 -2.79 -55.37 3.09
N PHE A 548 -2.59 -54.11 2.74
CA PHE A 548 -2.93 -52.98 3.60
C PHE A 548 -4.45 -52.81 3.76
N MET A 549 -5.19 -52.92 2.67
CA MET A 549 -6.65 -52.82 2.65
C MET A 549 -7.32 -54.00 3.36
N LYS A 550 -6.74 -55.21 3.25
CA LYS A 550 -7.21 -56.37 4.01
C LYS A 550 -7.07 -56.14 5.52
N ALA A 551 -5.92 -55.65 5.97
CA ALA A 551 -5.68 -55.35 7.38
C ALA A 551 -6.63 -54.28 7.95
N LEU A 552 -6.96 -53.24 7.16
CA LEU A 552 -7.94 -52.22 7.55
C LEU A 552 -9.37 -52.78 7.62
N LYS A 553 -9.76 -53.63 6.67
CA LYS A 553 -11.08 -54.31 6.68
C LYS A 553 -11.22 -55.28 7.84
N ASP A 554 -10.17 -56.06 8.14
CA ASP A 554 -10.15 -57.00 9.27
C ASP A 554 -10.28 -56.28 10.62
N LYS A 555 -9.84 -55.01 10.69
CA LYS A 555 -9.99 -54.14 11.86
C LYS A 555 -11.21 -53.21 11.81
N LYS A 556 -12.13 -53.43 10.86
CA LYS A 556 -13.38 -52.67 10.70
C LYS A 556 -13.15 -51.15 10.60
N ALA A 557 -12.16 -50.73 9.82
CA ALA A 557 -11.98 -49.32 9.49
C ALA A 557 -13.21 -48.78 8.73
N PRO A 558 -13.63 -47.53 8.97
CA PRO A 558 -14.74 -46.91 8.24
C PRO A 558 -14.40 -46.65 6.76
N ASP A 559 -15.43 -46.55 5.91
CA ASP A 559 -15.28 -46.51 4.44
C ASP A 559 -14.52 -45.28 3.94
N ASP A 560 -14.60 -44.16 4.65
CA ASP A 560 -13.83 -42.94 4.38
C ASP A 560 -12.31 -43.17 4.48
N VAL A 561 -11.86 -43.95 5.47
CA VAL A 561 -10.46 -44.35 5.64
C VAL A 561 -10.01 -45.28 4.53
N LEU A 562 -10.88 -46.20 4.09
CA LEU A 562 -10.59 -47.12 2.98
C LEU A 562 -10.45 -46.36 1.65
N ILE A 563 -11.36 -45.44 1.36
CA ILE A 563 -11.33 -44.59 0.15
C ILE A 563 -10.08 -43.70 0.17
N CYS A 564 -9.77 -43.07 1.31
CA CYS A 564 -8.58 -42.24 1.47
C CYS A 564 -7.28 -43.01 1.19
N CYS A 565 -7.16 -44.25 1.69
CA CYS A 565 -5.99 -45.09 1.44
C CYS A 565 -5.87 -45.51 -0.04
N GLN A 566 -6.99 -45.84 -0.69
CA GLN A 566 -7.00 -46.18 -2.13
C GLN A 566 -6.62 -44.98 -3.01
N GLY A 567 -7.16 -43.79 -2.72
CA GLY A 567 -6.79 -42.58 -3.45
C GLY A 567 -5.34 -42.18 -3.21
N LEU A 568 -4.82 -42.36 -1.98
CA LEU A 568 -3.41 -42.17 -1.64
C LEU A 568 -2.50 -43.12 -2.43
N PHE A 569 -2.82 -44.42 -2.48
CA PHE A 569 -2.03 -45.44 -3.15
C PHE A 569 -2.04 -45.32 -4.67
N ASN A 570 -3.18 -44.92 -5.26
CA ASN A 570 -3.28 -44.63 -6.70
C ASN A 570 -2.62 -43.30 -7.09
N GLY A 571 -2.17 -42.50 -6.11
CA GLY A 571 -1.53 -41.21 -6.35
C GLY A 571 -2.49 -40.11 -6.80
N ILE A 572 -3.79 -40.35 -6.65
CA ILE A 572 -4.89 -39.42 -7.01
C ILE A 572 -5.05 -38.36 -5.90
N ASP A 573 -4.96 -38.79 -4.64
CA ASP A 573 -5.18 -37.92 -3.49
C ASP A 573 -3.87 -37.31 -2.94
N PRO A 574 -3.94 -36.11 -2.33
CA PRO A 574 -2.78 -35.48 -1.68
C PRO A 574 -2.25 -36.35 -0.53
N ILE A 575 -0.99 -36.14 -0.15
CA ILE A 575 -0.40 -36.82 1.00
C ILE A 575 -1.11 -36.31 2.28
N PRO A 576 -1.70 -37.20 3.11
CA PRO A 576 -2.40 -36.80 4.32
C PRO A 576 -1.44 -36.19 5.34
N ASP A 577 -1.92 -35.28 6.19
CA ASP A 577 -1.13 -34.72 7.28
C ASP A 577 -0.84 -35.76 8.39
N GLN A 578 0.00 -35.40 9.36
CA GLN A 578 0.38 -36.33 10.44
C GLN A 578 -0.82 -36.79 11.29
N LYS A 579 -1.87 -35.97 11.40
CA LYS A 579 -3.07 -36.27 12.19
C LYS A 579 -3.90 -37.35 11.51
N VAL A 580 -4.15 -37.21 10.21
CA VAL A 580 -4.87 -38.19 9.39
C VAL A 580 -4.05 -39.47 9.23
N GLN A 581 -2.73 -39.37 9.06
CA GLN A 581 -1.85 -40.55 9.08
C GLN A 581 -1.94 -41.31 10.42
N GLY A 582 -2.03 -40.59 11.54
CA GLY A 582 -2.25 -41.17 12.86
C GLY A 582 -3.58 -41.91 12.98
N GLN A 583 -4.66 -41.34 12.41
CA GLN A 583 -5.98 -41.98 12.36
C GLN A 583 -5.98 -43.25 11.51
N ILE A 584 -5.37 -43.23 10.32
CA ILE A 584 -5.23 -44.44 9.49
C ILE A 584 -4.45 -45.52 10.25
N CYS A 585 -3.34 -45.13 10.90
CA CYS A 585 -2.53 -46.06 11.68
C CYS A 585 -3.24 -46.62 12.92
N PHE A 586 -4.25 -45.92 13.45
CA PHE A 586 -5.06 -46.39 14.57
C PHE A 586 -5.88 -47.64 14.23
N TYR A 587 -6.31 -47.76 12.97
CA TYR A 587 -7.05 -48.90 12.45
C TYR A 587 -6.15 -50.05 11.95
N LEU A 588 -4.83 -49.94 12.08
CA LEU A 588 -3.91 -51.04 11.77
C LEU A 588 -3.70 -51.94 13.01
N PRO A 589 -3.37 -53.23 12.83
CA PRO A 589 -3.04 -54.14 13.93
C PRO A 589 -1.99 -53.56 14.87
N LYS A 590 -2.21 -53.59 16.18
CA LYS A 590 -1.27 -52.98 17.14
C LYS A 590 0.03 -53.78 17.19
N ALA A 591 1.15 -53.12 17.51
CA ALA A 591 2.45 -53.79 17.61
C ALA A 591 2.51 -54.88 18.71
N LYS A 592 1.59 -54.84 19.70
CA LYS A 592 1.40 -55.87 20.71
C LYS A 592 0.69 -57.12 20.19
N GLU A 593 -0.07 -57.00 19.10
CA GLU A 593 -0.86 -58.08 18.49
C GLU A 593 -0.03 -58.81 17.42
N ASP A 594 0.58 -58.06 16.51
CA ASP A 594 1.49 -58.59 15.51
C ASP A 594 2.55 -57.53 15.14
N ARG A 595 3.75 -57.70 15.70
CA ARG A 595 4.87 -56.78 15.50
C ARG A 595 5.38 -56.78 14.06
N VAL A 596 5.33 -57.93 13.39
CA VAL A 596 5.86 -58.09 12.03
C VAL A 596 4.92 -57.43 11.03
N LEU A 597 3.63 -57.73 11.13
CA LEU A 597 2.59 -57.14 10.28
C LEU A 597 2.44 -55.63 10.52
N ASN A 598 2.48 -55.15 11.77
CA ASN A 598 2.44 -53.70 12.05
C ASN A 598 3.61 -52.95 11.40
N LYS A 599 4.82 -53.53 11.47
CA LYS A 599 6.03 -52.93 10.88
C LYS A 599 5.94 -52.90 9.34
N LEU A 600 5.42 -53.97 8.73
CA LEU A 600 5.18 -54.06 7.29
C LEU A 600 4.19 -52.98 6.83
N LEU A 601 3.02 -52.91 7.47
CA LEU A 601 1.94 -51.98 7.10
C LEU A 601 2.37 -50.52 7.29
N LYS A 602 3.03 -50.17 8.41
CA LYS A 602 3.62 -48.84 8.59
C LYS A 602 4.70 -48.54 7.56
N GLY A 603 5.44 -49.55 7.10
CA GLY A 603 6.38 -49.46 5.99
C GLY A 603 5.70 -49.08 4.66
N ILE A 604 4.58 -49.73 4.34
CA ILE A 604 3.76 -49.44 3.14
C ILE A 604 3.21 -48.01 3.21
N MET A 605 2.67 -47.59 4.36
CA MET A 605 2.18 -46.22 4.57
C MET A 605 3.30 -45.19 4.41
N LYS A 606 4.46 -45.44 5.02
CA LYS A 606 5.63 -44.56 4.89
C LYS A 606 6.10 -44.47 3.44
N LYS A 607 6.10 -45.59 2.71
CA LYS A 607 6.43 -45.66 1.28
C LYS A 607 5.47 -44.79 0.47
N ALA A 608 4.16 -44.95 0.67
CA ALA A 608 3.11 -44.16 0.00
C ALA A 608 3.23 -42.65 0.28
N VAL A 609 3.54 -42.27 1.51
CA VAL A 609 3.75 -40.88 1.93
C VAL A 609 5.07 -40.32 1.37
N SER A 610 6.08 -41.16 1.15
CA SER A 610 7.40 -40.77 0.66
C SER A 610 7.55 -40.78 -0.87
N ALA A 611 6.59 -41.35 -1.61
CA ALA A 611 6.68 -41.59 -3.06
C ALA A 611 6.59 -40.33 -3.96
N GLY A 612 6.63 -39.12 -3.39
CA GLY A 612 6.74 -37.84 -4.10
C GLY A 612 7.98 -37.01 -3.71
N VAL A 613 8.91 -37.60 -2.96
CA VAL A 613 10.12 -36.95 -2.48
C VAL A 613 11.17 -37.04 -3.58
N LEU A 614 11.37 -35.95 -4.35
CA LEU A 614 12.42 -35.83 -5.37
C LEU A 614 13.72 -36.51 -4.90
N THR A 615 14.33 -37.33 -5.76
CA THR A 615 15.59 -37.99 -5.44
C THR A 615 16.67 -36.94 -5.10
N LYS A 616 17.69 -37.31 -4.32
CA LYS A 616 18.78 -36.39 -3.96
C LYS A 616 19.42 -35.77 -5.22
N GLN A 617 19.53 -36.54 -6.30
CA GLN A 617 20.06 -36.08 -7.58
C GLN A 617 19.12 -35.10 -8.30
N GLU A 618 17.81 -35.35 -8.34
CA GLU A 618 16.84 -34.41 -8.92
C GLU A 618 16.74 -33.11 -8.12
N ARG A 619 16.89 -33.15 -6.80
CA ARG A 619 16.99 -31.95 -5.95
C ARG A 619 18.25 -31.15 -6.25
N ILE A 620 19.38 -31.83 -6.46
CA ILE A 620 20.64 -31.19 -6.85
C ILE A 620 20.51 -30.58 -8.25
N ASN A 621 19.92 -31.30 -9.21
CA ASN A 621 19.70 -30.81 -10.57
C ASN A 621 18.72 -29.63 -10.60
N GLN A 622 17.62 -29.67 -9.85
CA GLN A 622 16.71 -28.53 -9.71
C GLN A 622 17.38 -27.34 -9.01
N ARG A 623 18.20 -27.57 -7.97
CA ARG A 623 18.98 -26.50 -7.34
C ARG A 623 20.01 -25.92 -8.29
N ALA A 624 20.67 -26.73 -9.11
CA ALA A 624 21.61 -26.28 -10.12
C ALA A 624 20.89 -25.46 -11.21
N LEU A 625 19.77 -25.94 -11.73
CA LEU A 625 18.93 -25.21 -12.69
C LEU A 625 18.39 -23.89 -12.11
N GLN A 626 17.94 -23.89 -10.85
CA GLN A 626 17.52 -22.66 -10.17
C GLN A 626 18.69 -21.70 -9.93
N THR A 627 19.88 -22.21 -9.62
CA THR A 627 21.08 -21.40 -9.41
C THR A 627 21.56 -20.80 -10.73
N GLN A 628 21.50 -21.56 -11.82
CA GLN A 628 21.80 -21.11 -13.17
C GLN A 628 20.76 -20.10 -13.68
N ALA A 629 19.47 -20.33 -13.43
CA ALA A 629 18.43 -19.36 -13.74
C ALA A 629 18.62 -18.06 -12.95
N LYS A 630 18.94 -18.16 -11.66
CA LYS A 630 19.26 -16.98 -10.81
C LYS A 630 20.52 -16.26 -11.26
N SER A 631 21.56 -16.97 -11.72
CA SER A 631 22.78 -16.33 -12.22
C SER A 631 22.56 -15.62 -13.56
N LEU A 632 21.77 -16.22 -14.47
CA LEU A 632 21.37 -15.59 -15.72
C LEU A 632 20.58 -14.30 -15.50
N ILE A 633 19.67 -14.28 -14.51
CA ILE A 633 18.95 -13.07 -14.11
C ILE A 633 19.91 -12.02 -13.52
N LYS A 634 20.83 -12.44 -12.63
CA LYS A 634 21.81 -11.53 -12.03
C LYS A 634 22.72 -10.84 -13.04
N ASN A 635 23.03 -11.52 -14.15
CA ASN A 635 23.86 -10.95 -15.22
C ASN A 635 23.15 -9.84 -16.03
N GLN A 636 21.83 -9.66 -15.89
CA GLN A 636 21.07 -8.62 -16.58
C GLN A 636 21.07 -7.29 -15.82
N PHE A 637 21.48 -7.27 -14.55
CA PHE A 637 21.36 -6.09 -13.72
C PHE A 637 22.49 -5.07 -13.98
N THR A 638 22.15 -3.78 -14.08
CA THR A 638 23.08 -2.69 -14.43
C THR A 638 23.04 -1.52 -13.42
N GLY A 639 24.22 -1.01 -13.02
CA GLY A 639 24.37 0.03 -11.98
C GLY A 639 23.90 -0.42 -10.58
N LEU A 640 23.84 0.46 -9.57
CA LEU A 640 23.42 0.13 -8.19
C LEU A 640 24.25 -0.99 -7.53
N ASP A 641 25.55 -0.98 -7.80
CA ASP A 641 26.45 -2.06 -7.40
C ASP A 641 26.61 -2.18 -5.89
N GLU A 642 26.72 -1.07 -5.17
CA GLU A 642 26.85 -1.07 -3.72
C GLU A 642 25.57 -1.50 -3.01
N ILE A 643 24.40 -1.07 -3.49
CA ILE A 643 23.11 -1.56 -3.02
C ILE A 643 23.00 -3.07 -3.21
N ARG A 644 23.35 -3.60 -4.38
CA ARG A 644 23.34 -5.05 -4.63
C ARG A 644 24.35 -5.81 -3.78
N LYS A 645 25.58 -5.30 -3.67
CA LYS A 645 26.63 -5.90 -2.82
C LYS A 645 26.19 -5.89 -1.36
N LEU A 646 25.61 -4.80 -0.88
CA LEU A 646 25.12 -4.68 0.49
C LEU A 646 23.98 -5.68 0.73
N ALA A 647 22.95 -5.71 -0.13
CA ALA A 647 21.85 -6.67 -0.01
C ALA A 647 22.36 -8.12 0.02
N ALA A 648 23.31 -8.47 -0.86
CA ALA A 648 23.92 -9.80 -0.89
C ALA A 648 24.75 -10.12 0.37
N GLN A 649 25.46 -9.13 0.92
CA GLN A 649 26.22 -9.28 2.17
C GLN A 649 25.29 -9.45 3.37
N LEU A 650 24.23 -8.64 3.44
CA LEU A 650 23.26 -8.68 4.52
C LEU A 650 22.45 -9.99 4.50
N ALA A 651 22.11 -10.51 3.32
CA ALA A 651 21.38 -11.77 3.14
C ALA A 651 22.21 -13.05 3.41
N LYS A 652 23.49 -12.92 3.77
CA LYS A 652 24.31 -14.07 4.19
C LYS A 652 23.73 -14.71 5.44
N ALA A 653 23.94 -16.03 5.58
CA ALA A 653 23.50 -16.80 6.74
C ALA A 653 23.97 -16.13 8.05
N PRO A 654 23.13 -16.15 9.11
CA PRO A 654 23.48 -15.52 10.37
C PRO A 654 24.73 -16.15 10.99
N CYS A 655 25.60 -15.30 11.53
CA CYS A 655 26.70 -15.74 12.38
C CYS A 655 26.20 -15.87 13.83
N GLU A 656 26.21 -17.09 14.38
CA GLU A 656 25.67 -17.42 15.71
C GLU A 656 26.23 -16.53 16.83
N GLN A 657 27.50 -16.14 16.76
CA GLN A 657 28.16 -15.27 17.74
C GLN A 657 27.50 -13.88 17.87
N TYR A 658 26.94 -13.37 16.77
CA TYR A 658 26.35 -12.04 16.69
C TYR A 658 24.82 -12.05 16.81
N VAL A 659 24.21 -13.22 17.01
CA VAL A 659 22.78 -13.33 17.26
C VAL A 659 22.44 -12.73 18.63
N LEU A 660 21.32 -12.00 18.69
CA LEU A 660 20.87 -11.35 19.92
C LEU A 660 20.34 -12.39 20.92
N ASN A 661 21.07 -12.58 22.02
CA ASN A 661 20.55 -13.24 23.22
C ASN A 661 19.52 -12.31 23.93
N PRO A 662 18.80 -12.81 24.96
CA PRO A 662 17.80 -12.01 25.68
C PRO A 662 18.34 -10.67 26.22
N LEU A 663 19.53 -10.65 26.85
CA LEU A 663 20.10 -9.42 27.41
C LEU A 663 20.50 -8.43 26.32
N LYS A 664 21.20 -8.87 25.27
CA LYS A 664 21.57 -8.05 24.11
C LYS A 664 20.33 -7.46 23.44
N ARG A 665 19.22 -8.19 23.39
CA ARG A 665 17.95 -7.69 22.85
C ARG A 665 17.32 -6.60 23.71
N VAL A 666 17.31 -6.77 25.04
CA VAL A 666 16.85 -5.72 25.96
C VAL A 666 17.77 -4.50 25.88
N ASN A 667 19.09 -4.69 25.77
CA ASN A 667 20.04 -3.60 25.55
C ASN A 667 19.76 -2.86 24.23
N ALA A 668 19.52 -3.56 23.12
CA ALA A 668 19.19 -2.92 21.85
C ALA A 668 17.90 -2.08 21.93
N ALA A 669 16.89 -2.55 22.66
CA ALA A 669 15.68 -1.77 22.94
C ALA A 669 15.97 -0.51 23.80
N ILE A 670 16.81 -0.64 24.83
CA ILE A 670 17.25 0.48 25.67
C ILE A 670 18.05 1.49 24.83
N ASP A 671 18.98 1.03 23.99
CA ASP A 671 19.81 1.88 23.15
C ASP A 671 18.96 2.72 22.18
N ALA A 672 17.92 2.13 21.59
CA ALA A 672 16.97 2.86 20.75
C ALA A 672 16.27 4.00 21.52
N LEU A 673 15.83 3.76 22.77
CA LEU A 673 15.23 4.78 23.63
C LEU A 673 16.21 5.86 24.06
N LEU A 674 17.45 5.48 24.40
CA LEU A 674 18.50 6.41 24.76
C LEU A 674 18.87 7.31 23.57
N ASN A 675 18.87 6.77 22.35
CA ASN A 675 19.05 7.57 21.13
C ASN A 675 17.92 8.58 20.95
N ILE A 676 16.66 8.18 21.12
CA ILE A 676 15.51 9.11 21.04
C ILE A 676 15.68 10.24 22.07
N ARG A 677 15.95 9.90 23.33
CA ARG A 677 16.15 10.89 24.40
C ARG A 677 17.32 11.82 24.07
N ARG A 678 18.45 11.27 23.63
CA ARG A 678 19.64 12.04 23.21
C ARG A 678 19.29 13.03 22.10
N PHE A 679 18.56 12.60 21.07
CA PHE A 679 18.18 13.46 19.95
C PHE A 679 17.26 14.61 20.38
N LEU A 680 16.34 14.37 21.33
CA LEU A 680 15.50 15.44 21.88
C LEU A 680 16.26 16.40 22.79
N VAL A 681 17.35 15.95 23.43
CA VAL A 681 18.28 16.82 24.17
C VAL A 681 19.14 17.65 23.21
N GLU A 682 19.67 17.04 22.14
CA GLU A 682 20.43 17.73 21.08
C GLU A 682 19.58 18.80 20.38
N LEU A 683 18.28 18.54 20.20
CA LEU A 683 17.29 19.48 19.71
C LEU A 683 16.83 20.53 20.74
N GLN A 684 17.32 20.46 21.98
CA GLN A 684 16.93 21.32 23.09
C GLN A 684 15.43 21.28 23.40
N PHE A 685 14.74 20.17 23.05
CA PHE A 685 13.36 19.95 23.45
C PHE A 685 13.28 19.39 24.87
N ILE A 686 14.17 18.47 25.23
CA ILE A 686 14.28 17.92 26.59
C ILE A 686 15.52 18.51 27.28
N TYR A 687 15.31 19.00 28.49
CA TYR A 687 16.36 19.44 29.41
C TYR A 687 16.43 18.46 30.59
N PRO A 688 17.50 17.66 30.73
CA PRO A 688 17.60 16.60 31.74
C PRO A 688 17.38 17.06 33.20
N GLU A 689 17.65 18.32 33.48
CA GLU A 689 17.51 18.98 34.78
C GLU A 689 16.06 19.37 35.14
N LEU A 690 15.12 19.30 34.19
CA LEU A 690 13.73 19.70 34.40
C LEU A 690 12.83 18.48 34.68
N PRO A 691 11.80 18.61 35.54
CA PRO A 691 11.05 17.47 36.06
C PRO A 691 9.89 17.00 35.16
N TRP A 692 9.72 17.56 33.96
CA TRP A 692 8.54 17.28 33.12
C TRP A 692 8.61 15.91 32.46
N THR A 693 7.47 15.22 32.45
CA THR A 693 7.38 13.82 31.96
C THR A 693 6.30 13.63 30.91
N THR A 694 5.48 14.65 30.63
CA THR A 694 4.37 14.60 29.66
C THR A 694 4.59 15.57 28.50
N LEU A 695 3.97 15.28 27.35
CA LEU A 695 4.08 16.13 26.17
C LEU A 695 3.52 17.53 26.44
N GLU A 696 2.40 17.60 27.18
CA GLU A 696 1.72 18.85 27.52
C GLU A 696 2.59 19.75 28.40
N GLU A 697 3.32 19.18 29.37
CA GLU A 697 4.26 19.94 30.21
C GLU A 697 5.42 20.50 29.40
N TRP A 698 6.04 19.67 28.55
CA TRP A 698 7.13 20.09 27.67
C TRP A 698 6.68 21.16 26.68
N ASP A 699 5.57 20.95 25.97
CA ASP A 699 5.03 21.93 25.01
C ASP A 699 4.63 23.23 25.69
N LYS A 700 4.07 23.18 26.92
CA LYS A 700 3.74 24.37 27.70
C LYS A 700 5.00 25.16 28.07
N TYR A 701 6.05 24.48 28.54
CA TYR A 701 7.32 25.14 28.83
C TYR A 701 7.89 25.84 27.60
N HIS A 702 7.94 25.15 26.46
CA HIS A 702 8.48 25.72 25.22
C HIS A 702 7.67 26.91 24.74
N LYS A 703 6.34 26.81 24.75
CA LYS A 703 5.46 27.92 24.37
C LYS A 703 5.64 29.16 25.25
N ILE A 704 5.78 28.99 26.58
CA ILE A 704 5.99 30.10 27.52
C ILE A 704 7.34 30.80 27.25
N ASN A 705 8.36 30.05 26.83
CA ASN A 705 9.69 30.58 26.53
C ASN A 705 9.86 31.00 25.06
N GLY A 706 8.79 31.05 24.27
CA GLY A 706 8.84 31.46 22.86
C GLY A 706 9.48 30.43 21.92
N HIS A 707 9.65 29.18 22.37
CA HIS A 707 10.12 28.06 21.57
C HIS A 707 8.98 27.31 20.89
N LEU A 708 9.33 26.44 19.94
CA LEU A 708 8.37 25.64 19.17
C LEU A 708 7.87 24.45 19.98
N SER A 709 6.62 24.05 19.77
CA SER A 709 6.10 22.76 20.24
C SER A 709 6.82 21.59 19.56
N TYR A 710 6.70 20.38 20.13
CA TYR A 710 7.29 19.17 19.57
C TYR A 710 6.94 18.99 18.08
N VAL A 711 5.65 19.12 17.75
CA VAL A 711 5.13 18.89 16.39
C VAL A 711 5.71 19.89 15.40
N GLU A 712 5.77 21.16 15.78
CA GLU A 712 6.36 22.22 14.96
C GLU A 712 7.87 22.01 14.77
N LEU A 713 8.56 21.57 15.82
CA LEU A 713 9.99 21.31 15.80
C LEU A 713 10.33 20.14 14.86
N MET A 714 9.58 19.03 14.93
CA MET A 714 9.77 17.88 14.05
C MET A 714 9.39 18.17 12.59
N THR A 715 8.42 19.06 12.37
CA THR A 715 8.04 19.49 11.01
C THR A 715 9.16 20.30 10.36
N LYS A 716 9.93 21.08 11.14
CA LYS A 716 11.08 21.85 10.64
C LYS A 716 12.38 21.02 10.54
N ASN A 717 12.58 20.05 11.44
CA ASN A 717 13.83 19.30 11.56
C ASN A 717 13.69 17.86 11.05
N HIS A 718 13.83 17.68 9.73
CA HIS A 718 13.62 16.39 9.06
C HIS A 718 14.59 15.30 9.52
N GLN A 719 15.88 15.64 9.72
CA GLN A 719 16.88 14.70 10.21
C GLN A 719 16.44 14.02 11.51
N TYR A 720 16.08 14.82 12.51
CA TYR A 720 15.72 14.30 13.83
C TYR A 720 14.37 13.60 13.83
N LYS A 721 13.40 14.11 13.08
CA LYS A 721 12.13 13.42 12.85
C LYS A 721 12.35 12.00 12.33
N ASP A 722 13.11 11.85 11.25
CA ASP A 722 13.33 10.56 10.61
C ASP A 722 14.19 9.64 11.50
N ALA A 723 15.16 10.19 12.22
CA ALA A 723 15.98 9.44 13.18
C ALA A 723 15.17 8.95 14.39
N ILE A 724 14.23 9.74 14.90
CA ILE A 724 13.32 9.35 15.99
C ILE A 724 12.36 8.26 15.50
N GLU A 725 11.71 8.44 14.34
CA GLU A 725 10.82 7.42 13.78
C GLU A 725 11.55 6.08 13.58
N TYR A 726 12.79 6.10 13.09
CA TYR A 726 13.63 4.90 12.96
C TYR A 726 13.83 4.20 14.31
N ASN A 727 14.27 4.92 15.34
CA ASN A 727 14.52 4.30 16.65
C ASN A 727 13.22 3.82 17.32
N VAL A 728 12.10 4.51 17.13
CA VAL A 728 10.79 4.02 17.62
C VAL A 728 10.43 2.71 16.91
N GLY A 729 10.63 2.63 15.60
CA GLY A 729 10.45 1.38 14.84
C GLY A 729 11.30 0.23 15.41
N GLN A 730 12.61 0.45 15.57
CA GLN A 730 13.54 -0.57 16.10
C GLN A 730 13.18 -1.02 17.52
N LEU A 731 12.87 -0.07 18.41
CA LEU A 731 12.43 -0.37 19.77
C LEU A 731 11.24 -1.33 19.75
N LEU A 732 10.20 -1.00 18.99
CA LEU A 732 8.96 -1.75 18.98
C LEU A 732 9.11 -3.13 18.33
N GLN A 733 10.07 -3.30 17.42
CA GLN A 733 10.46 -4.60 16.87
C GLN A 733 11.15 -5.49 17.91
N HIS A 734 12.10 -4.94 18.68
CA HIS A 734 12.70 -5.69 19.79
C HIS A 734 11.68 -6.06 20.87
N MET A 735 10.71 -5.18 21.13
CA MET A 735 9.64 -5.42 22.11
C MET A 735 8.75 -6.62 21.78
N ASP A 736 8.58 -6.97 20.50
CA ASP A 736 7.80 -8.14 20.07
C ASP A 736 8.31 -9.43 20.71
N ARG A 737 9.63 -9.52 20.94
CA ARG A 737 10.31 -10.65 21.60
C ARG A 737 10.58 -10.42 23.07
N VAL A 738 10.87 -9.19 23.50
CA VAL A 738 11.13 -8.89 24.94
C VAL A 738 9.91 -9.23 25.79
N ARG A 739 8.70 -8.95 25.30
CA ARG A 739 7.45 -9.30 26.00
C ARG A 739 7.24 -10.80 26.23
N GLU A 740 7.94 -11.65 25.47
CA GLU A 740 7.85 -13.11 25.54
C GLU A 740 8.80 -13.68 26.62
N LEU A 741 9.66 -12.85 27.20
CA LEU A 741 10.59 -13.27 28.25
C LEU A 741 9.86 -13.51 29.57
N GLN A 742 10.21 -14.59 30.27
CA GLN A 742 9.60 -14.97 31.56
C GLN A 742 9.68 -13.86 32.62
N VAL A 743 10.78 -13.10 32.67
CA VAL A 743 10.95 -11.95 33.59
C VAL A 743 9.95 -10.81 33.32
N VAL A 744 9.27 -10.83 32.17
CA VAL A 744 8.26 -9.85 31.74
C VAL A 744 6.83 -10.36 31.95
N VAL A 745 6.62 -11.66 32.19
CA VAL A 745 5.29 -12.30 32.33
C VAL A 745 4.46 -11.74 33.52
N GLY A 746 5.07 -10.98 34.42
CA GLY A 746 4.39 -10.24 35.50
C GLY A 746 4.35 -8.70 35.33
N ASN A 747 4.87 -8.14 34.24
CA ASN A 747 4.88 -6.69 34.01
C ASN A 747 3.58 -6.26 33.32
N GLN A 748 2.59 -5.85 34.12
CA GLN A 748 1.27 -5.43 33.62
C GLN A 748 1.37 -4.28 32.61
N TYR A 749 2.26 -3.31 32.83
CA TYR A 749 2.41 -2.18 31.92
C TYR A 749 2.80 -2.62 30.50
N ILE A 750 3.82 -3.47 30.36
CA ILE A 750 4.27 -3.93 29.03
C ILE A 750 3.19 -4.80 28.38
N LEU A 751 2.59 -5.72 29.13
CA LEU A 751 1.61 -6.66 28.58
C LEU A 751 0.33 -5.97 28.10
N GLU A 752 -0.18 -5.00 28.87
CA GLU A 752 -1.39 -4.25 28.54
C GLU A 752 -1.15 -3.17 27.48
N ARG A 753 0.01 -2.49 27.53
CA ARG A 753 0.27 -1.34 26.65
C ARG A 753 0.81 -1.73 25.28
N TYR A 754 1.50 -2.87 25.16
CA TYR A 754 2.12 -3.29 23.90
C TYR A 754 1.16 -3.42 22.70
N PRO A 755 -0.07 -3.95 22.83
CA PRO A 755 -1.02 -3.98 21.71
C PRO A 755 -1.25 -2.60 21.07
N VAL A 756 -1.32 -1.53 21.86
CA VAL A 756 -1.46 -0.16 21.38
C VAL A 756 -0.17 0.30 20.69
N LEU A 757 0.99 0.02 21.27
CA LEU A 757 2.29 0.37 20.68
C LEU A 757 2.55 -0.37 19.37
N ARG A 758 2.03 -1.59 19.20
CA ARG A 758 2.10 -2.33 17.94
C ARG A 758 1.35 -1.62 16.81
N VAL A 759 0.25 -0.92 17.12
CA VAL A 759 -0.47 -0.07 16.14
C VAL A 759 0.42 1.09 15.70
N LEU A 760 1.11 1.75 16.65
CA LEU A 760 2.08 2.81 16.35
C LEU A 760 3.21 2.30 15.45
N ARG A 761 3.80 1.13 15.75
CA ARG A 761 4.84 0.52 14.91
C ARG A 761 4.34 0.33 13.48
N ASN A 762 3.17 -0.29 13.32
CA ASN A 762 2.61 -0.54 11.99
C ASN A 762 2.35 0.79 11.24
N PHE A 763 1.89 1.84 11.93
CA PHE A 763 1.72 3.17 11.35
C PHE A 763 3.06 3.83 10.95
N ILE A 764 4.12 3.62 11.74
CA ILE A 764 5.45 4.12 11.42
C ILE A 764 6.02 3.38 10.20
N GLU A 765 5.97 2.05 10.20
CA GLU A 765 6.58 1.20 9.16
C GLU A 765 5.80 1.21 7.83
N HIS A 766 4.46 1.14 7.90
CA HIS A 766 3.61 0.94 6.71
C HIS A 766 2.69 2.12 6.38
N GLY A 767 2.61 3.11 7.28
CA GLY A 767 1.64 4.19 7.13
C GLY A 767 0.20 3.77 7.39
N ASN A 768 -0.75 4.64 7.05
CA ASN A 768 -2.19 4.37 7.03
C ASN A 768 -2.70 4.39 5.58
N PRO A 769 -3.07 3.24 4.99
CA PRO A 769 -3.56 3.17 3.61
C PRO A 769 -4.77 4.05 3.29
N LEU A 770 -5.59 4.39 4.29
CA LEU A 770 -6.77 5.26 4.15
C LEU A 770 -6.44 6.75 4.23
N LYS A 771 -5.28 7.13 4.80
CA LYS A 771 -4.90 8.53 5.08
C LYS A 771 -3.66 9.00 4.32
N ASP A 772 -2.75 8.09 3.96
CA ASP A 772 -1.40 8.43 3.48
C ASP A 772 -1.30 8.52 1.96
N ASN A 773 -2.31 8.06 1.20
CA ASN A 773 -2.39 8.27 -0.26
C ASN A 773 -2.74 9.71 -0.64
N ASN A 774 -2.94 10.56 0.36
CA ASN A 774 -3.28 11.95 0.21
C ASN A 774 -2.00 12.76 0.10
N GLY A 775 -1.60 13.16 -1.10
CA GLY A 775 -0.40 13.99 -1.28
C GLY A 775 -0.50 15.33 -0.56
N PHE A 776 0.54 16.15 -0.72
CA PHE A 776 0.69 17.36 0.07
C PHE A 776 -0.51 18.29 -0.13
N LEU A 777 -1.24 18.57 0.95
CA LEU A 777 -2.28 19.58 0.93
C LEU A 777 -1.64 20.95 0.70
N VAL A 778 -2.08 21.64 -0.35
CA VAL A 778 -1.57 22.97 -0.76
C VAL A 778 -1.72 24.00 0.35
N GLU A 779 -2.87 23.97 1.00
CA GLU A 779 -3.28 24.95 2.01
C GLU A 779 -2.71 24.60 3.39
N ASN A 780 -2.03 23.46 3.51
CA ASN A 780 -1.70 22.83 4.78
C ASN A 780 -0.32 22.17 4.73
N THR A 781 0.67 22.81 5.34
CA THR A 781 1.83 22.13 5.96
C THR A 781 1.41 21.09 7.04
N VAL A 782 0.11 20.96 7.29
CA VAL A 782 -0.55 20.20 8.37
C VAL A 782 -0.50 18.69 8.20
N GLN A 783 -0.25 18.10 7.02
CA GLN A 783 -0.11 16.63 6.95
C GLN A 783 1.11 16.12 7.73
N GLY A 784 2.25 16.82 7.61
CA GLY A 784 3.42 16.59 8.45
C GLY A 784 3.08 16.75 9.93
N SER A 785 2.30 17.78 10.26
CA SER A 785 1.89 18.04 11.64
C SER A 785 0.93 16.97 12.19
N GLN A 786 0.03 16.40 11.39
CA GLN A 786 -0.91 15.35 11.83
C GLN A 786 -0.20 14.03 12.14
N ARG A 787 0.73 13.60 11.26
CA ARG A 787 1.53 12.39 11.53
C ARG A 787 2.35 12.57 12.80
N GLN A 788 3.03 13.72 12.94
CA GLN A 788 3.83 13.99 14.13
C GLN A 788 2.97 14.21 15.38
N ALA A 789 1.78 14.81 15.27
CA ALA A 789 0.84 14.93 16.38
C ALA A 789 0.33 13.56 16.86
N PHE A 790 0.17 12.58 15.97
CA PHE A 790 -0.14 11.21 16.36
C PHE A 790 1.02 10.51 17.05
N ILE A 791 2.26 10.70 16.56
CA ILE A 791 3.45 10.02 17.09
C ILE A 791 3.96 10.64 18.41
N ALA A 792 3.85 11.97 18.56
CA ALA A 792 4.48 12.72 19.65
C ALA A 792 4.13 12.24 21.07
N PRO A 793 2.86 11.95 21.42
CA PRO A 793 2.52 11.48 22.76
C PRO A 793 3.23 10.16 23.10
N PHE A 794 3.33 9.26 22.12
CA PHE A 794 3.99 7.98 22.32
C PHE A 794 5.51 8.14 22.49
N VAL A 795 6.15 9.05 21.78
CA VAL A 795 7.60 9.28 21.93
C VAL A 795 7.95 9.67 23.36
N ILE A 796 7.19 10.60 23.95
CA ILE A 796 7.40 11.04 25.34
C ILE A 796 7.04 9.91 26.32
N GLU A 797 5.95 9.19 26.09
CA GLU A 797 5.55 8.02 26.89
C GLU A 797 6.65 6.94 26.91
N LEU A 798 7.24 6.65 25.75
CA LEU A 798 8.30 5.65 25.60
C LEU A 798 9.55 6.03 26.43
N ILE A 799 9.94 7.31 26.44
CA ILE A 799 11.09 7.79 27.21
C ILE A 799 10.84 7.71 28.72
N TYR A 800 9.70 8.19 29.20
CA TYR A 800 9.47 8.34 30.65
C TYR A 800 8.80 7.15 31.32
N LYS A 801 8.12 6.27 30.57
CA LYS A 801 7.44 5.09 31.11
C LYS A 801 8.07 3.76 30.67
N MET A 802 8.40 3.61 29.38
CA MET A 802 8.97 2.33 28.88
C MET A 802 10.44 2.14 29.27
N LEU A 803 11.27 3.18 29.16
CA LEU A 803 12.70 3.08 29.46
C LEU A 803 12.98 2.61 30.90
N PRO A 804 12.34 3.16 31.97
CA PRO A 804 12.57 2.67 33.33
C PRO A 804 12.20 1.19 33.50
N GLU A 805 11.12 0.73 32.87
CA GLU A 805 10.69 -0.67 32.93
C GLU A 805 11.69 -1.60 32.24
N LEU A 806 12.24 -1.21 31.09
CA LEU A 806 13.28 -1.98 30.41
C LEU A 806 14.58 -2.04 31.22
N ILE A 807 14.95 -0.97 31.92
CA ILE A 807 16.11 -0.96 32.83
C ILE A 807 15.88 -1.97 33.98
N ARG A 808 14.70 -1.98 34.60
CA ARG A 808 14.35 -2.96 35.64
C ARG A 808 14.40 -4.40 35.11
N ILE A 809 13.96 -4.63 33.88
CA ILE A 809 14.05 -5.95 33.22
C ILE A 809 15.51 -6.34 33.00
N LYS A 810 16.34 -5.41 32.50
CA LYS A 810 17.77 -5.63 32.31
C LYS A 810 18.46 -6.02 33.62
N GLU A 811 18.17 -5.33 34.70
CA GLU A 811 18.70 -5.60 36.05
C GLU A 811 18.30 -6.99 36.56
N LYS A 812 17.10 -7.47 36.21
CA LYS A 812 16.66 -8.84 36.55
C LYS A 812 17.33 -9.92 35.71
N ILE A 813 17.76 -9.62 34.48
CA ILE A 813 18.40 -10.58 33.57
C ILE A 813 19.93 -10.62 33.80
N SER A 814 20.55 -9.48 34.11
CA SER A 814 22.01 -9.32 34.18
C SER A 814 22.74 -10.27 35.16
N PRO A 815 22.20 -10.60 36.36
CA PRO A 815 22.82 -11.56 37.28
C PRO A 815 23.01 -12.96 36.69
N TYR A 816 22.14 -13.36 35.77
CA TYR A 816 22.14 -14.69 35.17
C TYR A 816 23.16 -14.83 34.02
N GLU A 817 23.49 -13.74 33.31
CA GLU A 817 24.58 -13.74 32.31
C GLU A 817 25.96 -13.51 32.91
N ALA A 818 26.07 -12.84 34.07
CA ALA A 818 27.35 -12.67 34.78
C ALA A 818 28.00 -14.00 35.21
N HIS A 819 27.21 -15.07 35.33
CA HIS A 819 27.71 -16.43 35.55
C HIS A 819 28.31 -17.08 34.29
N GLN A 820 28.23 -16.47 33.11
CA GLN A 820 28.92 -16.92 31.87
C GLN A 820 30.37 -16.37 31.76
N SER A 821 31.03 -16.17 32.90
CA SER A 821 32.47 -15.86 32.97
C SER A 821 33.31 -17.08 32.51
N PRO A 822 34.57 -16.93 32.02
CA PRO A 822 35.35 -18.00 31.38
C PRO A 822 35.74 -19.20 32.28
N LEU A 823 35.23 -19.25 33.51
CA LEU A 823 35.55 -20.24 34.53
C LEU A 823 34.54 -21.39 34.61
N VAL A 824 33.55 -21.42 33.72
CA VAL A 824 32.51 -22.46 33.70
C VAL A 824 32.91 -23.56 32.72
N SER A 825 32.86 -24.81 33.16
CA SER A 825 33.21 -25.96 32.32
C SER A 825 32.25 -26.11 31.12
N ASP A 826 32.71 -26.70 30.01
CA ASP A 826 31.86 -26.94 28.82
C ASP A 826 30.55 -27.68 29.16
N SER A 827 30.59 -28.58 30.15
CA SER A 827 29.41 -29.28 30.67
C SER A 827 28.43 -28.35 31.39
N GLU A 828 28.92 -27.43 32.21
CA GLU A 828 28.08 -26.46 32.92
C GLU A 828 27.53 -25.40 31.96
N HIS A 829 28.29 -25.00 30.95
CA HIS A 829 27.79 -24.11 29.89
C HIS A 829 26.62 -24.74 29.15
N VAL A 830 26.66 -26.03 28.83
CA VAL A 830 25.55 -26.75 28.20
C VAL A 830 24.32 -26.78 29.10
N ILE A 831 24.48 -27.11 30.39
CA ILE A 831 23.38 -27.13 31.38
C ILE A 831 22.77 -25.74 31.58
N TRP A 832 23.58 -24.68 31.62
CA TRP A 832 23.09 -23.31 31.76
C TRP A 832 22.42 -22.76 30.51
N THR A 833 22.92 -23.14 29.33
CA THR A 833 22.26 -22.85 28.05
C THR A 833 20.89 -23.54 28.00
N GLU A 834 20.78 -24.75 28.56
CA GLU A 834 19.53 -25.48 28.74
C GLU A 834 18.58 -24.76 29.72
N CYS A 835 19.09 -24.26 30.86
CA CYS A 835 18.32 -23.45 31.80
C CYS A 835 17.81 -22.14 31.19
N LEU A 836 18.64 -21.42 30.41
CA LEU A 836 18.25 -20.20 29.71
C LEU A 836 17.25 -20.47 28.58
N THR A 837 17.35 -21.62 27.90
CA THR A 837 16.34 -22.04 26.91
C THR A 837 15.02 -22.48 27.55
N ARG A 838 14.99 -22.93 28.81
CA ARG A 838 13.75 -23.17 29.57
C ARG A 838 12.97 -21.88 29.90
N TYR A 839 13.58 -20.70 29.79
CA TYR A 839 12.89 -19.40 29.90
C TYR A 839 12.34 -18.88 28.55
N SER A 840 12.57 -19.61 27.45
CA SER A 840 11.80 -19.48 26.21
C SER A 840 10.60 -20.43 26.30
N ILE A 841 9.40 -19.94 26.01
CA ILE A 841 8.18 -20.78 25.92
C ILE A 841 8.32 -21.87 24.82
N PHE A 842 9.32 -21.73 23.95
CA PHE A 842 9.68 -22.72 22.94
C PHE A 842 11.13 -23.18 23.13
N ALA A 843 11.37 -24.06 24.10
CA ALA A 843 12.43 -25.04 23.93
C ALA A 843 11.95 -26.06 22.89
N ASN A 844 12.79 -26.30 21.88
CA ASN A 844 12.50 -27.10 20.69
C ASN A 844 11.75 -28.40 20.99
N GLY A 845 10.69 -28.64 20.22
CA GLY A 845 9.99 -29.93 20.17
C GLY A 845 10.87 -31.01 19.55
N VAL A 846 11.82 -31.54 20.32
CA VAL A 846 12.41 -32.89 20.17
C VAL A 846 12.93 -33.34 21.54
N LEU A 847 12.05 -33.72 22.45
CA LEU A 847 12.40 -34.70 23.48
C LEU A 847 11.25 -35.70 23.58
N ASN A 848 11.62 -36.97 23.37
CA ASN A 848 10.71 -38.09 23.32
C ASN A 848 9.89 -38.22 24.61
N SER A 849 8.66 -38.66 24.41
CA SER A 849 7.73 -39.19 25.39
C SER A 849 8.39 -40.05 26.48
N GLY A 850 8.07 -39.75 27.74
CA GLY A 850 8.03 -40.72 28.82
C GLY A 850 9.04 -40.48 29.93
N GLN A 851 8.74 -39.55 30.84
CA GLN A 851 9.08 -39.66 32.26
C GLN A 851 8.25 -38.62 33.04
N ASN A 852 7.71 -39.05 34.17
CA ASN A 852 6.87 -38.26 35.06
C ASN A 852 7.63 -37.01 35.52
N ALA A 853 6.95 -35.86 35.51
CA ALA A 853 7.42 -34.66 36.17
C ALA A 853 7.36 -34.89 37.69
N GLU A 854 8.48 -35.33 38.28
CA GLU A 854 8.75 -35.06 39.68
C GLU A 854 9.28 -33.63 39.79
N VAL A 855 8.60 -32.83 40.59
CA VAL A 855 9.07 -31.52 41.05
C VAL A 855 10.31 -31.77 41.90
N MET A 856 11.49 -31.59 41.32
CA MET A 856 12.72 -31.50 42.10
C MET A 856 12.82 -30.10 42.68
N ASP A 857 12.62 -29.98 44.00
CA ASP A 857 13.10 -28.85 44.78
C ASP A 857 14.62 -28.73 44.59
N VAL A 858 15.05 -27.59 44.05
CA VAL A 858 16.47 -27.23 44.03
C VAL A 858 16.74 -26.41 45.30
N PRO A 859 17.59 -26.88 46.23
CA PRO A 859 17.92 -26.09 47.41
C PRO A 859 18.73 -24.86 47.01
N GLU A 860 18.40 -23.71 47.59
CA GLU A 860 19.21 -22.49 47.51
C GLU A 860 20.68 -22.81 47.88
N PRO A 861 21.67 -22.50 47.02
CA PRO A 861 23.06 -22.56 47.43
C PRO A 861 23.31 -21.41 48.39
N GLY A 862 23.46 -21.77 49.67
CA GLY A 862 23.81 -20.84 50.73
C GLY A 862 25.06 -20.03 50.39
N LEU A 863 24.95 -18.72 50.63
CA LEU A 863 26.05 -17.79 50.82
C LEU A 863 27.11 -18.38 51.75
N LYS A 864 28.34 -18.52 51.24
CA LYS A 864 29.58 -18.25 51.96
C LYS A 864 30.66 -17.78 51.00
#